data_AF-A0A4R3U1K3-F1
#
_entry.id   AF-A0A4R3U1K3-F1
#
_cell.length_a   1.000
_cell.length_b   1.000
_cell.length_c   1.000
_cell.angle_alpha   90.00
_cell.angle_beta   90.00
_cell.angle_gamma   90.00
#
_symmetry.space_group_name_H-M   'P 1'
#
loop_
_entity.id
_entity.type
_entity.pdbx_description
1 polymer ?
#
loop_
_entity_poly.entity_id
_entity_poly.type
_entity_poly.pdbx_seq_one_letter_code
_entity_poly.pdbx_strand_id
1 'polypeptide(L)'
;MSQQRITTIEEEKASEFSKRLAVQVSDRLAKESAEDDEVQAAFAEVAGAYITQDGGLPEFVPCSINERVGRNKVTVRGYSPIDDTGTLRLVTTAYQDGASVGRTDFVALVRHACNLVSAVSDEKELDDRPEVIELVKHIRDHLSELREVRVIVVSNASINVDDIEADGEGITFKSEQYDIDRLYRISDVTIRRSDIQVDFEHLLGNGVPCIEVSGKDYNYKTYLLTLDGETLFKIFERYGSKLYELNLRSYLQPKTGVNRKMLETIKTAPVRFLAYNNGICATADLIEAGLEHGQTVIKKLIGFQIVNGAQTTSTIHRARKSGEDVAQIHVAVKLTRVDADDLEEFIPRITEYANTQNPIKAADLQSNIKFHRQMEDLSNDVWCPDGISRWFYERARGAYEAAYIRYGTTPKKKKEFREECPKEQKFGKTDLAAYLMAWNCEPQKVCLGAQKNFNQFMNKLDEFVPERQDPDPQFYRDAIAKGILFERAAKAVREAEIPAYRAQITAYLVARCALEFKDSFRLSRVWAEQCLSDELIDLLKQWATVIQKSIIDSANGQNVTEWCKKDGCWDAVSQIELSTKELPPEALPEDRDPLFSVNPPTSNIAPPPQSANGTNLVEIDAAKIGDVELCRRLNERAWAQIAMWGAETRSLDDFERSIVATMQRMAIGGWRRDPSPKQAKHAGRIARRAIDHEVVRPS
;
A
#
# COMPACT_ATOMS: atom_id res chain seq x y z
N MET A 1 -31.48 9.63 -28.48
CA MET A 1 -30.77 8.80 -29.48
C MET A 1 -30.78 7.38 -28.97
N SER A 2 -31.25 6.42 -29.77
CA SER A 2 -31.20 5.00 -29.41
C SER A 2 -29.77 4.62 -29.05
N GLN A 3 -29.53 4.12 -27.84
CA GLN A 3 -28.23 3.53 -27.48
C GLN A 3 -27.99 2.34 -28.41
N GLN A 4 -27.24 2.54 -29.48
CA GLN A 4 -26.70 1.42 -30.25
C GLN A 4 -25.82 0.61 -29.29
N ARG A 5 -26.12 -0.67 -29.15
CA ARG A 5 -25.30 -1.61 -28.39
C ARG A 5 -23.89 -1.59 -28.98
N ILE A 6 -22.90 -1.29 -28.15
CA ILE A 6 -21.48 -1.32 -28.54
C ILE A 6 -21.08 -2.79 -28.58
N THR A 7 -20.64 -3.28 -29.74
CA THR A 7 -20.09 -4.63 -29.90
C THR A 7 -18.74 -4.70 -29.18
N THR A 8 -18.56 -5.70 -28.32
CA THR A 8 -17.26 -5.89 -27.64
C THR A 8 -16.24 -6.48 -28.60
N ILE A 9 -14.95 -6.29 -28.33
CA ILE A 9 -13.88 -6.91 -29.13
C ILE A 9 -13.95 -8.44 -29.09
N GLU A 10 -14.49 -9.01 -28.01
CA GLU A 10 -14.68 -10.45 -27.85
C GLU A 10 -15.83 -10.95 -28.75
N GLU A 11 -16.95 -10.23 -28.80
CA GLU A 11 -18.06 -10.52 -29.73
C GLU A 11 -17.62 -10.40 -31.19
N GLU A 12 -16.79 -9.39 -31.50
CA GLU A 12 -16.22 -9.18 -32.83
C GLU A 12 -15.30 -10.34 -33.24
N LYS A 13 -14.37 -10.74 -32.37
CA LYS A 13 -13.45 -11.86 -32.62
C LYS A 13 -14.15 -13.22 -32.66
N ALA A 14 -15.19 -13.43 -31.84
CA ALA A 14 -16.02 -14.64 -31.92
C ALA A 14 -16.80 -14.70 -33.25
N SER A 15 -17.32 -13.56 -33.73
CA SER A 15 -17.97 -13.49 -35.05
C SER A 15 -16.97 -13.72 -36.20
N GLU A 16 -15.76 -13.16 -36.09
CA GLU A 16 -14.67 -13.39 -37.03
C GLU A 16 -14.29 -14.89 -37.07
N PHE A 17 -14.19 -15.53 -35.90
CA PHE A 17 -13.94 -16.96 -35.79
C PHE A 17 -15.04 -17.80 -36.45
N SER A 18 -16.31 -17.50 -36.19
CA SER A 18 -17.45 -18.21 -36.80
C SER A 18 -17.42 -18.10 -38.33
N LYS A 19 -17.11 -16.92 -38.88
CA LYS A 19 -16.94 -16.73 -40.33
C LYS A 19 -15.74 -17.49 -40.87
N ARG A 20 -14.60 -17.45 -40.17
CA ARG A 20 -13.39 -18.20 -40.53
C ARG A 20 -13.65 -19.70 -40.54
N LEU A 21 -14.36 -20.20 -39.54
CA LEU A 21 -14.77 -21.60 -39.43
C LEU A 21 -15.63 -21.99 -40.63
N ALA A 22 -16.64 -21.19 -40.99
CA ALA A 22 -17.47 -21.44 -42.17
C ALA A 22 -16.66 -21.46 -43.48
N VAL A 23 -15.69 -20.56 -43.64
CA VAL A 23 -14.78 -20.55 -44.79
C VAL A 23 -13.91 -21.82 -44.81
N GLN A 24 -13.32 -22.21 -43.67
CA GLN A 24 -12.52 -23.44 -43.58
C GLN A 24 -13.32 -24.71 -43.90
N VAL A 25 -14.59 -24.76 -43.49
CA VAL A 25 -15.50 -25.85 -43.88
C VAL A 25 -15.77 -25.82 -45.38
N SER A 26 -16.05 -24.64 -45.95
CA SER A 26 -16.27 -24.49 -47.38
C SER A 26 -15.04 -24.88 -48.22
N ASP A 27 -13.83 -24.55 -47.78
CA ASP A 27 -12.58 -24.89 -48.46
C ASP A 27 -12.33 -26.41 -48.53
N ARG A 28 -12.93 -27.17 -47.61
CA ARG A 28 -12.86 -28.64 -47.56
C ARG A 28 -13.88 -29.32 -48.48
N LEU A 29 -14.88 -28.60 -48.99
CA LEU A 29 -15.89 -29.16 -49.89
C LEU A 29 -15.38 -29.19 -51.33
N ALA A 30 -15.50 -30.35 -51.98
CA ALA A 30 -15.04 -30.54 -53.36
C ALA A 30 -15.98 -29.94 -54.43
N LYS A 31 -17.20 -29.53 -54.05
CA LYS A 31 -18.26 -29.02 -54.95
C LYS A 31 -18.95 -27.80 -54.32
N GLU A 32 -19.41 -26.86 -55.15
CA GLU A 32 -20.16 -25.67 -54.71
C GLU A 32 -21.55 -25.98 -54.12
N SER A 33 -22.11 -27.16 -54.41
CA SER A 33 -23.38 -27.65 -53.85
C SER A 33 -23.16 -29.02 -53.21
N ALA A 34 -22.60 -29.02 -52.01
CA ALA A 34 -22.39 -30.22 -51.20
C ALA A 34 -23.69 -30.69 -50.53
N GLU A 35 -23.85 -31.99 -50.37
CA GLU A 35 -24.93 -32.55 -49.54
C GLU A 35 -24.68 -32.26 -48.06
N ASP A 36 -25.74 -32.19 -47.23
CA ASP A 36 -25.61 -31.94 -45.79
C ASP A 36 -24.62 -32.92 -45.13
N ASP A 37 -24.61 -34.18 -45.55
CA ASP A 37 -23.67 -35.18 -45.03
C ASP A 37 -22.19 -34.84 -45.31
N GLU A 38 -21.89 -34.32 -46.49
CA GLU A 38 -20.55 -33.86 -46.89
C GLU A 38 -20.12 -32.63 -46.07
N VAL A 39 -21.06 -31.71 -45.79
CA VAL A 39 -20.82 -30.53 -44.93
C VAL A 39 -20.52 -30.96 -43.49
N GLN A 40 -21.27 -31.91 -42.94
CA GLN A 40 -21.02 -32.46 -41.61
C GLN A 40 -19.64 -33.12 -41.51
N ALA A 41 -19.24 -33.89 -42.53
CA ALA A 41 -17.92 -34.54 -42.57
C ALA A 41 -16.77 -33.51 -42.68
N ALA A 42 -16.90 -32.51 -43.56
CA ALA A 42 -15.93 -31.43 -43.69
C ALA A 42 -15.78 -30.62 -42.38
N PHE A 43 -16.89 -30.36 -41.69
CA PHE A 43 -16.86 -29.70 -40.39
C PHE A 43 -16.16 -30.55 -39.32
N ALA A 44 -16.38 -31.87 -39.31
CA ALA A 44 -15.71 -32.78 -38.38
C ALA A 44 -14.18 -32.74 -38.54
N GLU A 45 -13.67 -32.66 -39.77
CA GLU A 45 -12.23 -32.54 -40.03
C GLU A 45 -11.65 -31.22 -39.51
N VAL A 46 -12.30 -30.10 -39.82
CA VAL A 46 -11.84 -28.78 -39.39
C VAL A 46 -11.86 -28.68 -37.86
N ALA A 47 -12.95 -29.09 -37.22
CA ALA A 47 -13.06 -29.03 -35.78
C ALA A 47 -12.18 -30.08 -35.08
N GLY A 48 -12.05 -31.28 -35.64
CA GLY A 48 -11.15 -32.32 -35.16
C GLY A 48 -9.70 -31.87 -35.11
N ALA A 49 -9.26 -31.07 -36.09
CA ALA A 49 -7.93 -30.45 -36.09
C ALA A 49 -7.74 -29.47 -34.90
N TYR A 50 -8.71 -28.59 -34.64
CA TYR A 50 -8.66 -27.68 -33.48
C TYR A 50 -8.62 -28.46 -32.15
N ILE A 51 -9.46 -29.48 -32.01
CA ILE A 51 -9.53 -30.29 -30.78
C ILE A 51 -8.23 -31.08 -30.57
N THR A 52 -7.63 -31.59 -31.64
CA THR A 52 -6.34 -32.30 -31.57
C THR A 52 -5.21 -31.35 -31.19
N GLN A 53 -5.17 -30.15 -31.78
CA GLN A 53 -4.17 -29.13 -31.48
C GLN A 53 -4.17 -28.68 -30.01
N ASP A 54 -5.35 -28.59 -29.39
CA ASP A 54 -5.53 -28.27 -27.96
C ASP A 54 -5.29 -29.48 -27.04
N GLY A 55 -5.10 -30.69 -27.60
CA GLY A 55 -4.90 -31.93 -26.85
C GLY A 55 -6.18 -32.57 -26.30
N GLY A 56 -7.36 -32.11 -26.75
CA GLY A 56 -8.66 -32.73 -26.43
C GLY A 56 -8.88 -34.07 -27.14
N LEU A 57 -8.15 -34.31 -28.23
CA LEU A 57 -8.09 -35.56 -28.97
C LEU A 57 -6.61 -35.96 -29.18
N PRO A 58 -6.21 -37.22 -28.93
CA PRO A 58 -4.86 -37.69 -29.25
C PRO A 58 -4.54 -37.60 -30.75
N GLU A 59 -5.50 -38.04 -31.57
CA GLU A 59 -5.47 -37.98 -33.02
C GLU A 59 -6.92 -37.91 -33.53
N PHE A 60 -7.14 -37.27 -34.68
CA PHE A 60 -8.41 -37.31 -35.38
C PHE A 60 -8.25 -38.05 -36.71
N VAL A 61 -8.92 -39.19 -36.83
CA VAL A 61 -9.01 -39.98 -38.06
C VAL A 61 -10.38 -39.74 -38.71
N PRO A 62 -10.46 -39.15 -39.92
CA PRO A 62 -11.71 -38.93 -40.63
C PRO A 62 -12.38 -40.26 -41.00
N CYS A 63 -13.66 -40.42 -40.65
CA CYS A 63 -14.44 -41.60 -41.02
C CYS A 63 -15.94 -41.26 -40.93
N SER A 64 -16.56 -40.99 -42.08
CA SER A 64 -17.98 -40.60 -42.14
C SER A 64 -18.88 -41.82 -42.32
N ILE A 65 -19.71 -42.12 -41.32
CA ILE A 65 -20.76 -43.14 -41.31
C ILE A 65 -22.07 -42.43 -40.99
N ASN A 66 -23.09 -42.58 -41.83
CA ASN A 66 -24.45 -42.11 -41.55
C ASN A 66 -25.46 -43.03 -42.23
N GLU A 67 -25.74 -44.16 -41.59
CA GLU A 67 -26.59 -45.20 -42.16
C GLU A 67 -27.52 -45.83 -41.11
N ARG A 68 -28.41 -46.71 -41.57
CA ARG A 68 -29.27 -47.52 -40.69
C ARG A 68 -28.79 -48.97 -40.68
N VAL A 69 -28.37 -49.43 -39.52
CA VAL A 69 -27.99 -50.82 -39.28
C VAL A 69 -29.12 -51.51 -38.53
N GLY A 70 -29.89 -52.34 -39.24
CA GLY A 70 -31.12 -52.95 -38.72
C GLY A 70 -32.18 -51.91 -38.34
N ARG A 71 -32.52 -51.80 -37.04
CA ARG A 71 -33.47 -50.80 -36.52
C ARG A 71 -32.80 -49.52 -36.02
N ASN A 72 -31.47 -49.51 -35.89
CA ASN A 72 -30.72 -48.43 -35.26
C ASN A 72 -30.07 -47.53 -36.31
N LYS A 73 -30.05 -46.22 -36.05
CA LYS A 73 -29.26 -45.27 -36.83
C LYS A 73 -27.85 -45.18 -36.25
N VAL A 74 -26.84 -45.26 -37.11
CA VAL A 74 -25.43 -45.12 -36.75
C VAL A 74 -24.90 -43.84 -37.40
N THR A 75 -24.28 -42.97 -36.60
CA THR A 75 -23.71 -41.71 -37.11
C THR A 75 -22.39 -41.39 -36.40
N VAL A 76 -21.31 -41.39 -37.17
CA VAL A 76 -19.94 -41.05 -36.74
C VAL A 76 -19.28 -40.28 -37.88
N ARG A 77 -18.48 -39.26 -37.58
CA ARG A 77 -17.78 -38.44 -38.58
C ARG A 77 -16.26 -38.55 -38.52
N GLY A 78 -15.75 -39.10 -37.44
CA GLY A 78 -14.35 -39.45 -37.24
C GLY A 78 -14.15 -40.11 -35.89
N TYR A 79 -12.93 -40.52 -35.61
CA TYR A 79 -12.59 -41.16 -34.34
C TYR A 79 -11.13 -40.93 -33.95
N SER A 80 -10.81 -41.14 -32.68
CA SER A 80 -9.45 -41.43 -32.22
C SER A 80 -9.38 -42.91 -31.89
N PRO A 81 -8.35 -43.65 -32.35
CA PRO A 81 -8.15 -45.04 -32.00
C PRO A 81 -8.14 -45.26 -30.48
N ILE A 82 -8.50 -46.48 -30.09
CA ILE A 82 -8.44 -46.95 -28.69
C ILE A 82 -7.03 -46.75 -28.15
N ASP A 83 -6.92 -46.04 -27.03
CA ASP A 83 -5.64 -45.81 -26.34
C ASP A 83 -5.31 -46.94 -25.35
N ASP A 84 -4.12 -46.87 -24.75
CA ASP A 84 -3.62 -47.85 -23.76
C ASP A 84 -4.53 -47.97 -22.51
N THR A 85 -5.46 -47.04 -22.30
CA THR A 85 -6.44 -47.08 -21.20
C THR A 85 -7.74 -47.79 -21.59
N GLY A 86 -7.86 -48.22 -22.84
CA GLY A 86 -9.07 -48.83 -23.39
C GLY A 86 -10.15 -47.80 -23.71
N THR A 87 -9.79 -46.54 -24.02
CA THR A 87 -10.76 -45.48 -24.35
C THR A 87 -10.85 -45.26 -25.87
N LEU A 88 -12.00 -45.56 -26.47
CA LEU A 88 -12.34 -45.17 -27.85
C LEU A 88 -13.00 -43.79 -27.84
N ARG A 89 -12.60 -42.87 -28.75
CA ARG A 89 -13.27 -41.57 -28.89
C ARG A 89 -13.93 -41.50 -30.26
N LEU A 90 -15.25 -41.34 -30.28
CA LEU A 90 -16.04 -41.18 -31.51
C LEU A 90 -16.47 -39.72 -31.65
N VAL A 91 -16.25 -39.12 -32.82
CA VAL A 91 -16.63 -37.74 -33.11
C VAL A 91 -17.90 -37.72 -33.95
N THR A 92 -18.87 -36.91 -33.55
CA THR A 92 -20.10 -36.65 -34.30
C THR A 92 -20.36 -35.14 -34.34
N THR A 93 -21.12 -34.68 -35.34
CA THR A 93 -21.29 -33.25 -35.60
C THR A 93 -22.74 -32.81 -35.67
N ALA A 94 -22.98 -31.56 -35.29
CA ALA A 94 -24.20 -30.81 -35.49
C ALA A 94 -23.86 -29.45 -36.12
N TYR A 95 -23.56 -29.45 -37.42
CA TYR A 95 -23.40 -28.23 -38.20
C TYR A 95 -24.77 -27.75 -38.71
N GLN A 96 -25.23 -26.57 -38.28
CA GLN A 96 -26.58 -26.09 -38.55
C GLN A 96 -26.65 -24.56 -38.61
N ASP A 97 -27.70 -24.02 -39.22
CA ASP A 97 -27.95 -22.56 -39.24
C ASP A 97 -28.55 -22.02 -37.92
N GLY A 98 -29.05 -22.92 -37.06
CA GLY A 98 -29.67 -22.57 -35.78
C GLY A 98 -28.65 -22.19 -34.69
N ALA A 99 -29.00 -21.23 -33.84
CA ALA A 99 -28.12 -20.70 -32.79
C ALA A 99 -27.81 -21.69 -31.63
N SER A 100 -28.58 -22.77 -31.48
CA SER A 100 -28.39 -23.75 -30.42
C SER A 100 -28.79 -25.17 -30.83
N VAL A 101 -28.08 -26.18 -30.34
CA VAL A 101 -28.45 -27.60 -30.50
C VAL A 101 -29.47 -27.98 -29.42
N GLY A 102 -30.59 -28.58 -29.82
CA GLY A 102 -31.64 -29.03 -28.91
C GLY A 102 -31.26 -30.30 -28.14
N ARG A 103 -31.79 -30.48 -26.92
CA ARG A 103 -31.53 -31.68 -26.09
C ARG A 103 -31.86 -32.99 -26.79
N THR A 104 -32.97 -33.03 -27.54
CA THR A 104 -33.39 -34.23 -28.29
C THR A 104 -32.37 -34.61 -29.35
N ASP A 105 -31.87 -33.63 -30.10
CA ASP A 105 -30.91 -33.86 -31.18
C ASP A 105 -29.54 -34.27 -30.62
N PHE A 106 -29.11 -33.62 -29.54
CA PHE A 106 -27.89 -33.96 -28.81
C PHE A 106 -27.91 -35.42 -28.34
N VAL A 107 -28.96 -35.83 -27.61
CA VAL A 107 -29.12 -37.21 -27.12
C VAL A 107 -29.17 -38.20 -28.28
N ALA A 108 -29.81 -37.83 -29.40
CA ALA A 108 -29.86 -38.67 -30.58
C ALA A 108 -28.47 -38.87 -31.20
N LEU A 109 -27.67 -37.82 -31.35
CA LEU A 109 -26.30 -37.89 -31.86
C LEU A 109 -25.40 -38.79 -31.00
N VAL A 110 -25.45 -38.62 -29.67
CA VAL A 110 -24.71 -39.48 -28.74
C VAL A 110 -25.11 -40.95 -28.91
N ARG A 111 -26.42 -41.23 -28.90
CA ARG A 111 -26.94 -42.59 -29.09
C ARG A 111 -26.56 -43.17 -30.44
N HIS A 112 -26.62 -42.40 -31.53
CA HIS A 112 -26.26 -42.88 -32.87
C HIS A 112 -24.77 -43.23 -32.97
N ALA A 113 -23.89 -42.51 -32.28
CA ALA A 113 -22.48 -42.88 -32.20
C ALA A 113 -22.27 -44.15 -31.36
N CYS A 114 -22.92 -44.28 -30.20
CA CYS A 114 -22.84 -45.49 -29.37
C CYS A 114 -23.33 -46.76 -30.11
N ASN A 115 -24.34 -46.61 -30.97
CA ASN A 115 -24.87 -47.72 -31.77
C ASN A 115 -23.81 -48.35 -32.70
N LEU A 116 -22.73 -47.64 -33.05
CA LEU A 116 -21.62 -48.22 -33.82
C LEU A 116 -20.98 -49.38 -33.06
N VAL A 117 -20.65 -49.17 -31.78
CA VAL A 117 -20.00 -50.19 -30.95
C VAL A 117 -20.92 -51.39 -30.79
N SER A 118 -22.21 -51.17 -30.53
CA SER A 118 -23.21 -52.26 -30.48
C SER A 118 -23.34 -53.01 -31.81
N ALA A 119 -23.35 -52.30 -32.95
CA ALA A 119 -23.42 -52.93 -34.27
C ALA A 119 -22.20 -53.80 -34.57
N VAL A 120 -21.00 -53.36 -34.17
CA VAL A 120 -19.76 -54.14 -34.32
C VAL A 120 -19.76 -55.37 -33.41
N SER A 121 -20.18 -55.23 -32.14
CA SER A 121 -20.32 -56.35 -31.20
C SER A 121 -21.32 -57.41 -31.67
N ASP A 122 -22.42 -56.99 -32.30
CA ASP A 122 -23.49 -57.87 -32.83
C ASP A 122 -23.17 -58.44 -34.23
N GLU A 123 -21.94 -58.24 -34.72
CA GLU A 123 -21.46 -58.67 -36.04
C GLU A 123 -22.39 -58.24 -37.20
N LYS A 124 -22.96 -57.02 -37.12
CA LYS A 124 -23.78 -56.46 -38.21
C LYS A 124 -22.89 -56.00 -39.36
N GLU A 125 -23.43 -56.09 -40.57
CA GLU A 125 -22.83 -55.47 -41.76
C GLU A 125 -23.00 -53.94 -41.70
N LEU A 126 -21.91 -53.22 -42.01
CA LEU A 126 -21.82 -51.76 -42.15
C LEU A 126 -21.25 -51.45 -43.55
N ASP A 127 -21.23 -50.17 -43.92
CA ASP A 127 -20.68 -49.66 -45.18
C ASP A 127 -19.28 -50.25 -45.52
N ASP A 128 -19.11 -50.68 -46.78
CA ASP A 128 -17.92 -51.34 -47.30
C ASP A 128 -16.80 -50.37 -47.72
N ARG A 129 -16.92 -49.07 -47.43
CA ARG A 129 -15.85 -48.09 -47.68
C ARG A 129 -14.59 -48.42 -46.87
N PRO A 130 -13.38 -48.27 -47.45
CA PRO A 130 -12.12 -48.66 -46.79
C PRO A 130 -11.94 -48.06 -45.39
N GLU A 131 -12.27 -46.78 -45.21
CA GLU A 131 -12.18 -46.08 -43.93
C GLU A 131 -13.13 -46.64 -42.85
N VAL A 132 -14.31 -47.11 -43.26
CA VAL A 132 -15.30 -47.72 -42.37
C VAL A 132 -14.88 -49.13 -41.98
N ILE A 133 -14.39 -49.91 -42.94
CA ILE A 133 -13.85 -51.25 -42.69
C ILE A 133 -12.68 -51.19 -41.69
N GLU A 134 -11.81 -50.19 -41.84
CA GLU A 134 -10.68 -49.99 -40.93
C GLU A 134 -11.14 -49.70 -39.49
N LEU A 135 -12.08 -48.77 -39.31
CA LEU A 135 -12.66 -48.46 -38.00
C LEU A 135 -13.37 -49.69 -37.38
N VAL A 136 -14.20 -50.38 -38.15
CA VAL A 136 -14.93 -51.58 -37.69
C VAL A 136 -13.97 -52.68 -37.28
N LYS A 137 -12.92 -52.92 -38.07
CA LYS A 137 -11.86 -53.87 -37.75
C LYS A 137 -11.12 -53.45 -36.48
N HIS A 138 -10.74 -52.18 -36.36
CA HIS A 138 -10.06 -51.64 -35.17
C HIS A 138 -10.87 -51.87 -33.90
N ILE A 139 -12.17 -51.57 -33.92
CA ILE A 139 -13.06 -51.79 -32.77
C ILE A 139 -13.18 -53.29 -32.45
N ARG A 140 -13.33 -54.14 -33.47
CA ARG A 140 -13.49 -55.60 -33.30
C ARG A 140 -12.23 -56.24 -32.71
N ASP A 141 -11.05 -55.88 -33.22
CA ASP A 141 -9.77 -56.44 -32.81
C ASP A 141 -9.44 -56.09 -31.34
N HIS A 142 -9.95 -54.97 -30.82
CA HIS A 142 -9.67 -54.46 -29.46
C HIS A 142 -10.91 -54.48 -28.54
N LEU A 143 -11.97 -55.21 -28.89
CA LEU A 143 -13.25 -55.16 -28.18
C LEU A 143 -13.14 -55.64 -26.72
N SER A 144 -12.22 -56.57 -26.44
CA SER A 144 -11.91 -57.06 -25.09
C SER A 144 -11.15 -56.07 -24.21
N GLU A 145 -10.48 -55.10 -24.84
CA GLU A 145 -9.67 -54.07 -24.18
C GLU A 145 -10.46 -52.77 -23.96
N LEU A 146 -11.56 -52.60 -24.69
CA LEU A 146 -12.45 -51.44 -24.61
C LEU A 146 -13.12 -51.33 -23.24
N ARG A 147 -12.87 -50.23 -22.54
CA ARG A 147 -13.41 -49.89 -21.21
C ARG A 147 -14.33 -48.68 -21.26
N GLU A 148 -13.97 -47.68 -22.05
CA GLU A 148 -14.72 -46.43 -22.18
C GLU A 148 -14.93 -46.08 -23.66
N VAL A 149 -16.14 -45.62 -23.99
CA VAL A 149 -16.45 -45.00 -25.28
C VAL A 149 -16.87 -43.56 -25.02
N ARG A 150 -16.04 -42.63 -25.47
CA ARG A 150 -16.31 -41.21 -25.37
C ARG A 150 -16.86 -40.66 -26.68
N VAL A 151 -18.08 -40.15 -26.66
CA VAL A 151 -18.71 -39.51 -27.81
C VAL A 151 -18.52 -38.01 -27.74
N ILE A 152 -17.68 -37.47 -28.62
CA ILE A 152 -17.43 -36.04 -28.76
C ILE A 152 -18.44 -35.48 -29.75
N VAL A 153 -19.35 -34.65 -29.26
CA VAL A 153 -20.34 -33.94 -30.06
C VAL A 153 -19.84 -32.53 -30.34
N VAL A 154 -19.64 -32.22 -31.61
CA VAL A 154 -19.10 -30.94 -32.06
C VAL A 154 -20.17 -30.13 -32.78
N SER A 155 -20.30 -28.83 -32.49
CA SER A 155 -21.28 -27.96 -33.15
C SER A 155 -20.75 -26.56 -33.45
N ASN A 156 -21.25 -25.96 -34.54
CA ASN A 156 -21.09 -24.54 -34.85
C ASN A 156 -22.09 -23.64 -34.11
N ALA A 157 -22.90 -24.22 -33.24
CA ALA A 157 -23.92 -23.55 -32.42
C ALA A 157 -23.66 -23.80 -30.92
N SER A 158 -24.39 -23.10 -30.04
CA SER A 158 -24.30 -23.32 -28.59
C SER A 158 -24.95 -24.66 -28.17
N ILE A 159 -24.39 -25.32 -27.16
CA ILE A 159 -24.98 -26.55 -26.60
C ILE A 159 -25.26 -26.33 -25.12
N ASN A 160 -26.53 -26.47 -24.71
CA ASN A 160 -26.99 -26.25 -23.34
C ASN A 160 -27.57 -27.55 -22.75
N VAL A 161 -26.78 -28.62 -22.79
CA VAL A 161 -27.14 -29.94 -22.28
C VAL A 161 -26.00 -30.42 -21.40
N ASP A 162 -26.29 -31.16 -20.33
CA ASP A 162 -25.22 -31.77 -19.52
C ASP A 162 -24.65 -33.01 -20.23
N ASP A 163 -23.40 -33.35 -19.92
CA ASP A 163 -22.79 -34.58 -20.42
C ASP A 163 -23.59 -35.81 -19.97
N ILE A 164 -23.74 -36.77 -20.88
CA ILE A 164 -24.46 -38.01 -20.69
C ILE A 164 -23.46 -39.08 -20.32
N GLU A 165 -23.71 -39.77 -19.21
CA GLU A 165 -22.97 -40.95 -18.78
C GLU A 165 -23.93 -42.14 -18.69
N ALA A 166 -23.53 -43.27 -19.26
CA ALA A 166 -24.30 -44.51 -19.23
C ALA A 166 -23.37 -45.73 -19.16
N ASP A 167 -23.60 -46.61 -18.19
CA ASP A 167 -22.86 -47.86 -18.08
C ASP A 167 -23.57 -49.00 -18.84
N GLY A 168 -22.83 -49.67 -19.71
CA GLY A 168 -23.25 -50.87 -20.43
C GLY A 168 -22.69 -52.17 -19.84
N GLU A 169 -22.73 -53.26 -20.59
CA GLU A 169 -22.11 -54.56 -20.24
C GLU A 169 -20.58 -54.47 -20.21
N GLY A 170 -20.02 -53.80 -19.19
CA GLY A 170 -18.57 -53.68 -18.98
C GLY A 170 -17.88 -52.53 -19.73
N ILE A 171 -18.62 -51.73 -20.50
CA ILE A 171 -18.15 -50.52 -21.21
C ILE A 171 -18.93 -49.30 -20.68
N THR A 172 -18.21 -48.27 -20.26
CA THR A 172 -18.81 -46.98 -19.86
C THR A 172 -18.89 -46.05 -21.06
N PHE A 173 -20.06 -45.46 -21.31
CA PHE A 173 -20.27 -44.46 -22.35
C PHE A 173 -20.33 -43.08 -21.73
N LYS A 174 -19.55 -42.13 -22.27
CA LYS A 174 -19.56 -40.72 -21.85
C LYS A 174 -19.70 -39.82 -23.07
N SER A 175 -20.47 -38.75 -22.98
CA SER A 175 -20.44 -37.69 -23.98
C SER A 175 -19.53 -36.54 -23.56
N GLU A 176 -18.95 -35.84 -24.52
CA GLU A 176 -18.24 -34.58 -24.31
C GLU A 176 -18.64 -33.57 -25.39
N GLN A 177 -18.72 -32.30 -25.02
CA GLN A 177 -19.29 -31.24 -25.87
C GLN A 177 -18.26 -30.24 -26.34
N TYR A 178 -18.24 -29.96 -27.64
CA TYR A 178 -17.48 -28.88 -28.26
C TYR A 178 -18.43 -27.99 -29.05
N ASP A 179 -19.02 -27.01 -28.36
CA ASP A 179 -19.83 -25.96 -28.96
C ASP A 179 -18.96 -24.84 -29.57
N ILE A 180 -19.61 -23.89 -30.23
CA ILE A 180 -18.90 -22.78 -30.90
C ILE A 180 -18.03 -21.95 -29.94
N ASP A 181 -18.46 -21.79 -28.68
CA ASP A 181 -17.74 -21.01 -27.68
C ASP A 181 -16.52 -21.78 -27.15
N ARG A 182 -16.61 -23.11 -27.00
CA ARG A 182 -15.47 -23.96 -26.64
C ARG A 182 -14.48 -24.03 -27.80
N LEU A 183 -14.96 -24.21 -29.04
CA LEU A 183 -14.13 -24.18 -30.25
C LEU A 183 -13.39 -22.84 -30.40
N TYR A 184 -14.04 -21.71 -30.11
CA TYR A 184 -13.39 -20.41 -30.08
C TYR A 184 -12.30 -20.34 -29.00
N ARG A 185 -12.57 -20.84 -27.78
CA ARG A 185 -11.62 -20.83 -26.65
C ARG A 185 -10.36 -21.65 -26.90
N ILE A 186 -10.48 -22.77 -27.60
CA ILE A 186 -9.35 -23.65 -27.95
C ILE A 186 -8.69 -23.25 -29.28
N SER A 187 -9.27 -22.28 -30.00
CA SER A 187 -8.64 -21.74 -31.20
C SER A 187 -7.51 -20.78 -30.82
N ASP A 188 -6.48 -20.67 -31.68
CA ASP A 188 -5.36 -19.73 -31.50
C ASP A 188 -5.75 -18.23 -31.56
N VAL A 189 -7.05 -17.89 -31.52
CA VAL A 189 -7.54 -16.51 -31.57
C VAL A 189 -7.32 -15.83 -30.22
N THR A 190 -6.15 -15.19 -30.08
CA THR A 190 -5.83 -14.33 -28.94
C THR A 190 -6.00 -12.87 -29.35
N ILE A 191 -6.71 -12.07 -28.54
CA ILE A 191 -6.74 -10.60 -28.71
C ILE A 191 -5.34 -10.06 -28.43
N ARG A 192 -4.68 -9.55 -29.46
CA ARG A 192 -3.35 -8.93 -29.39
C ARG A 192 -3.51 -7.45 -29.08
N ARG A 193 -2.41 -6.84 -28.62
CA ARG A 193 -2.37 -5.39 -28.41
C ARG A 193 -2.73 -4.61 -29.68
N SER A 194 -2.25 -5.05 -30.84
CA SER A 194 -2.53 -4.45 -32.15
C SER A 194 -4.02 -4.49 -32.56
N ASP A 195 -4.83 -5.37 -31.94
CA ASP A 195 -6.28 -5.41 -32.17
C ASP A 195 -7.01 -4.25 -31.45
N ILE A 196 -6.34 -3.55 -30.53
CA ILE A 196 -6.92 -2.41 -29.81
C ILE A 196 -6.71 -1.14 -30.64
N GLN A 197 -7.76 -0.70 -31.33
CA GLN A 197 -7.73 0.48 -32.19
C GLN A 197 -8.78 1.50 -31.79
N VAL A 198 -8.36 2.70 -31.40
CA VAL A 198 -9.29 3.78 -31.06
C VAL A 198 -9.31 4.77 -32.22
N ASP A 199 -10.42 4.81 -32.94
CA ASP A 199 -10.67 5.73 -34.05
C ASP A 199 -11.57 6.86 -33.58
N PHE A 200 -11.00 8.04 -33.31
CA PHE A 200 -11.73 9.19 -32.81
C PHE A 200 -12.60 9.83 -33.88
N GLU A 201 -12.21 9.80 -35.15
CA GLU A 201 -13.03 10.30 -36.25
C GLU A 201 -14.32 9.49 -36.36
N HIS A 202 -14.24 8.17 -36.25
CA HIS A 202 -15.43 7.32 -36.23
C HIS A 202 -16.25 7.47 -34.93
N LEU A 203 -15.60 7.65 -33.77
CA LEU A 203 -16.28 7.72 -32.47
C LEU A 203 -16.95 9.08 -32.19
N LEU A 204 -16.35 10.17 -32.67
CA LEU A 204 -16.70 11.56 -32.33
C LEU A 204 -17.05 12.42 -33.55
N GLY A 205 -16.64 12.00 -34.75
CA GLY A 205 -16.79 12.78 -35.98
C GLY A 205 -15.62 13.74 -36.26
N ASN A 206 -14.64 13.82 -35.36
CA ASN A 206 -13.48 14.70 -35.46
C ASN A 206 -12.30 14.16 -34.63
N GLY A 207 -11.09 14.66 -34.92
CA GLY A 207 -9.90 14.36 -34.10
C GLY A 207 -9.95 15.01 -32.73
N VAL A 208 -9.22 14.44 -31.76
CA VAL A 208 -9.11 14.98 -30.41
C VAL A 208 -7.92 15.95 -30.31
N PRO A 209 -8.13 17.22 -29.92
CA PRO A 209 -7.05 18.19 -29.74
C PRO A 209 -6.02 17.73 -28.69
N CYS A 210 -4.75 17.97 -28.98
CA CYS A 210 -3.66 17.59 -28.10
C CYS A 210 -2.47 18.56 -28.19
N ILE A 211 -1.61 18.49 -27.18
CA ILE A 211 -0.31 19.15 -27.15
C ILE A 211 0.75 18.07 -27.34
N GLU A 212 1.47 18.12 -28.46
CA GLU A 212 2.66 17.29 -28.67
C GLU A 212 3.82 17.87 -27.84
N VAL A 213 4.40 17.03 -26.99
CA VAL A 213 5.62 17.30 -26.23
C VAL A 213 6.72 16.45 -26.85
N SER A 214 7.57 17.10 -27.62
CA SER A 214 8.75 16.52 -28.24
C SER A 214 9.94 17.48 -28.11
N GLY A 215 11.15 16.94 -28.21
CA GLY A 215 12.39 17.73 -28.18
C GLY A 215 13.52 16.95 -28.85
N LYS A 216 14.61 17.65 -29.20
CA LYS A 216 15.67 17.11 -30.07
C LYS A 216 16.39 15.87 -29.53
N ASP A 217 16.38 15.67 -28.21
CA ASP A 217 17.07 14.56 -27.52
C ASP A 217 16.11 13.48 -26.98
N TYR A 218 14.81 13.55 -27.26
CA TYR A 218 13.85 12.54 -26.84
C TYR A 218 13.73 11.43 -27.90
N ASN A 219 13.94 10.18 -27.51
CA ASN A 219 13.68 9.00 -28.35
C ASN A 219 12.19 8.56 -28.32
N TYR A 220 11.30 9.39 -27.78
CA TYR A 220 9.86 9.10 -27.71
C TYR A 220 9.05 10.38 -27.92
N LYS A 221 7.77 10.22 -28.25
CA LYS A 221 6.80 11.32 -28.33
C LYS A 221 5.74 11.19 -27.25
N THR A 222 5.46 12.27 -26.55
CA THR A 222 4.35 12.33 -25.58
C THR A 222 3.32 13.35 -26.05
N TYR A 223 2.04 13.02 -25.88
CA TYR A 223 0.91 13.87 -26.17
C TYR A 223 0.11 14.10 -24.89
N LEU A 224 -0.28 15.33 -24.64
CA LEU A 224 -1.20 15.71 -23.57
C LEU A 224 -2.53 16.08 -24.20
N LEU A 225 -3.60 15.39 -23.80
CA LEU A 225 -4.95 15.61 -24.31
C LEU A 225 -5.99 15.46 -23.20
N THR A 226 -7.24 15.79 -23.50
CA THR A 226 -8.39 15.50 -22.61
C THR A 226 -9.40 14.65 -23.34
N LEU A 227 -9.89 13.60 -22.70
CA LEU A 227 -11.02 12.80 -23.19
C LEU A 227 -12.24 13.05 -22.32
N ASP A 228 -13.41 13.17 -22.94
CA ASP A 228 -14.67 13.24 -22.21
C ASP A 228 -15.08 11.85 -21.66
N GLY A 229 -15.98 11.87 -20.67
CA GLY A 229 -16.45 10.66 -20.00
C GLY A 229 -17.20 9.69 -20.91
N GLU A 230 -17.91 10.17 -21.94
CA GLU A 230 -18.66 9.32 -22.87
C GLU A 230 -17.70 8.60 -23.83
N THR A 231 -16.65 9.30 -24.29
CA THR A 231 -15.57 8.72 -25.09
C THR A 231 -14.85 7.61 -24.31
N LEU A 232 -14.46 7.87 -23.07
CA LEU A 232 -13.84 6.87 -22.21
C LEU A 232 -14.77 5.68 -21.92
N PHE A 233 -16.06 5.94 -21.73
CA PHE A 233 -17.07 4.89 -21.58
C PHE A 233 -17.13 3.99 -22.81
N LYS A 234 -17.22 4.56 -24.03
CA LYS A 234 -17.27 3.79 -25.29
C LYS A 234 -16.02 2.92 -25.50
N ILE A 235 -14.84 3.48 -25.25
CA ILE A 235 -13.56 2.76 -25.37
C ILE A 235 -13.53 1.59 -24.38
N PHE A 236 -13.91 1.83 -23.12
CA PHE A 236 -13.92 0.79 -22.09
C PHE A 236 -15.01 -0.26 -22.32
N GLU A 237 -16.18 0.12 -22.81
CA GLU A 237 -17.25 -0.81 -23.16
C GLU A 237 -16.82 -1.79 -24.27
N ARG A 238 -16.05 -1.31 -25.26
CA ARG A 238 -15.58 -2.14 -26.37
C ARG A 238 -14.47 -3.11 -25.96
N TYR A 239 -13.45 -2.63 -25.25
CA TYR A 239 -12.20 -3.37 -25.00
C TYR A 239 -12.07 -3.93 -23.58
N GLY A 240 -12.86 -3.44 -22.63
CA GLY A 240 -12.90 -3.91 -21.25
C GLY A 240 -11.53 -3.94 -20.58
N SER A 241 -11.23 -5.05 -19.93
CA SER A 241 -9.96 -5.25 -19.21
C SER A 241 -8.74 -5.40 -20.13
N LYS A 242 -8.93 -5.62 -21.44
CA LYS A 242 -7.83 -5.76 -22.41
C LYS A 242 -7.08 -4.45 -22.67
N LEU A 243 -7.70 -3.31 -22.29
CA LEU A 243 -7.04 -2.01 -22.27
C LEU A 243 -5.88 -1.95 -21.27
N TYR A 244 -5.83 -2.86 -20.30
CA TYR A 244 -4.81 -2.90 -19.27
C TYR A 244 -3.72 -3.91 -19.64
N GLU A 245 -2.47 -3.60 -19.31
CA GLU A 245 -1.35 -4.52 -19.44
C GLU A 245 -1.52 -5.75 -18.53
N LEU A 246 -0.97 -6.91 -18.94
CA LEU A 246 -1.06 -8.21 -18.25
C LEU A 246 -0.61 -8.21 -16.77
N ASN A 247 0.10 -7.15 -16.34
CA ASN A 247 0.60 -6.96 -14.99
C ASN A 247 -0.43 -6.35 -14.00
N LEU A 248 -1.64 -6.01 -14.44
CA LEU A 248 -2.64 -5.29 -13.63
C LEU A 248 -3.75 -6.18 -13.01
N ARG A 249 -3.47 -7.47 -12.77
CA ARG A 249 -4.41 -8.44 -12.14
C ARG A 249 -5.02 -7.98 -10.79
N SER A 250 -4.50 -6.93 -10.17
CA SER A 250 -4.90 -6.43 -8.84
C SER A 250 -5.89 -5.25 -8.81
N TYR A 251 -6.22 -4.62 -9.95
CA TYR A 251 -6.95 -3.33 -9.92
C TYR A 251 -8.48 -3.41 -10.06
N LEU A 252 -9.03 -4.60 -10.37
CA LEU A 252 -10.49 -4.83 -10.49
C LEU A 252 -11.19 -5.05 -9.14
N GLN A 253 -10.54 -4.81 -8.00
CA GLN A 253 -11.18 -4.95 -6.70
C GLN A 253 -12.28 -3.88 -6.50
N PRO A 254 -13.53 -4.28 -6.21
CA PRO A 254 -14.59 -3.34 -5.93
C PRO A 254 -14.38 -2.71 -4.54
N LYS A 255 -14.43 -1.37 -4.49
CA LYS A 255 -14.57 -0.52 -3.29
C LYS A 255 -13.26 -0.10 -2.58
N THR A 256 -12.38 0.62 -3.27
CA THR A 256 -11.41 1.49 -2.58
C THR A 256 -12.05 2.83 -2.22
N GLY A 257 -11.56 3.50 -1.16
CA GLY A 257 -12.06 4.83 -0.75
C GLY A 257 -11.93 5.91 -1.84
N VAL A 258 -11.01 5.71 -2.79
CA VAL A 258 -10.78 6.59 -3.95
C VAL A 258 -11.93 6.49 -4.96
N ASN A 259 -12.38 5.28 -5.28
CA ASN A 259 -13.51 5.06 -6.21
C ASN A 259 -14.80 5.71 -5.69
N ARG A 260 -15.01 5.71 -4.36
CA ARG A 260 -16.18 6.37 -3.75
C ARG A 260 -16.14 7.89 -3.95
N LYS A 261 -14.98 8.53 -3.75
CA LYS A 261 -14.80 9.98 -3.96
C LYS A 261 -14.95 10.38 -5.43
N MET A 262 -14.41 9.56 -6.34
CA MET A 262 -14.62 9.76 -7.77
C MET A 262 -16.10 9.69 -8.13
N LEU A 263 -16.81 8.65 -7.68
CA LEU A 263 -18.24 8.51 -7.94
C LEU A 263 -19.06 9.67 -7.35
N GLU A 264 -18.71 10.14 -6.16
CA GLU A 264 -19.31 11.33 -5.56
C GLU A 264 -19.06 12.58 -6.41
N THR A 265 -17.84 12.76 -6.93
CA THR A 265 -17.51 13.87 -7.84
C THR A 265 -18.33 13.80 -9.11
N ILE A 266 -18.50 12.61 -9.70
CA ILE A 266 -19.34 12.42 -10.90
C ILE A 266 -20.77 12.88 -10.64
N LYS A 267 -21.34 12.51 -9.50
CA LYS A 267 -22.74 12.84 -9.13
C LYS A 267 -22.94 14.31 -8.78
N THR A 268 -21.98 14.91 -8.07
CA THR A 268 -22.18 16.22 -7.42
C THR A 268 -21.48 17.37 -8.14
N ALA A 269 -20.38 17.11 -8.83
CA ALA A 269 -19.55 18.12 -9.46
C ALA A 269 -18.80 17.59 -10.72
N PRO A 270 -19.51 17.07 -11.74
CA PRO A 270 -18.89 16.42 -12.91
C PRO A 270 -17.94 17.34 -13.68
N VAL A 271 -18.25 18.63 -13.79
CA VAL A 271 -17.39 19.65 -14.43
C VAL A 271 -16.05 19.84 -13.71
N ARG A 272 -15.97 19.52 -12.41
CA ARG A 272 -14.73 19.61 -11.62
C ARG A 272 -13.91 18.32 -11.65
N PHE A 273 -14.38 17.28 -12.35
CA PHE A 273 -13.72 15.97 -12.36
C PHE A 273 -12.26 16.05 -12.82
N LEU A 274 -11.99 16.85 -13.86
CA LEU A 274 -10.64 17.09 -14.38
C LEU A 274 -9.69 17.69 -13.33
N ALA A 275 -10.22 18.56 -12.45
CA ALA A 275 -9.43 19.23 -11.42
C ALA A 275 -9.23 18.37 -10.16
N TYR A 276 -10.19 17.50 -9.85
CA TYR A 276 -10.21 16.75 -8.59
C TYR A 276 -9.55 15.37 -8.68
N ASN A 277 -9.46 14.80 -9.88
CA ASN A 277 -9.02 13.43 -10.06
C ASN A 277 -7.76 13.36 -10.93
N ASN A 278 -6.94 12.36 -10.63
CA ASN A 278 -5.80 12.06 -11.46
C ASN A 278 -6.29 11.52 -12.81
N GLY A 279 -5.65 12.01 -13.87
CA GLY A 279 -5.93 11.60 -15.24
C GLY A 279 -5.52 10.16 -15.53
N ILE A 280 -5.37 9.85 -16.81
CA ILE A 280 -4.95 8.55 -17.31
C ILE A 280 -3.54 8.68 -17.90
N CYS A 281 -2.66 7.75 -17.59
CA CYS A 281 -1.43 7.55 -18.34
C CYS A 281 -1.63 6.37 -19.28
N ALA A 282 -1.35 6.58 -20.55
CA ALA A 282 -1.57 5.60 -21.61
C ALA A 282 -0.39 5.53 -22.58
N THR A 283 -0.30 4.41 -23.29
CA THR A 283 0.66 4.18 -24.36
C THR A 283 -0.06 3.74 -25.63
N ALA A 284 0.57 3.96 -26.78
CA ALA A 284 0.09 3.45 -28.06
C ALA A 284 1.30 3.08 -28.94
N ASP A 285 1.12 2.05 -29.77
CA ASP A 285 2.14 1.60 -30.73
C ASP A 285 2.21 2.60 -31.90
N LEU A 286 1.04 3.03 -32.38
CA LEU A 286 0.92 4.07 -33.41
C LEU A 286 -0.04 5.17 -32.95
N ILE A 287 0.35 6.41 -33.24
CA ILE A 287 -0.49 7.60 -33.04
C ILE A 287 -0.58 8.32 -34.38
N GLU A 288 -1.77 8.31 -34.99
CA GLU A 288 -2.07 9.09 -36.19
C GLU A 288 -2.54 10.47 -35.76
N ALA A 289 -1.60 11.42 -35.76
CA ALA A 289 -1.85 12.82 -35.47
C ALA A 289 -1.81 13.67 -36.76
N GLY A 290 -2.64 14.69 -36.82
CA GLY A 290 -2.72 15.66 -37.92
C GLY A 290 -2.89 17.08 -37.42
N LEU A 291 -2.92 18.03 -38.35
CA LEU A 291 -3.22 19.43 -38.07
C LEU A 291 -4.63 19.75 -38.57
N GLU A 292 -5.50 20.18 -37.66
CA GLU A 292 -6.84 20.68 -37.98
C GLU A 292 -6.99 22.09 -37.41
N HIS A 293 -7.35 23.05 -38.26
CA HIS A 293 -7.50 24.46 -37.88
C HIS A 293 -6.29 25.06 -37.11
N GLY A 294 -5.08 24.58 -37.42
CA GLY A 294 -3.84 25.03 -36.76
C GLY A 294 -3.58 24.40 -35.38
N GLN A 295 -4.37 23.41 -34.96
CA GLN A 295 -4.17 22.64 -33.73
C GLN A 295 -3.76 21.20 -34.08
N THR A 296 -2.87 20.62 -33.29
CA THR A 296 -2.54 19.19 -33.40
C THR A 296 -3.70 18.37 -32.86
N VAL A 297 -4.24 17.46 -33.67
CA VAL A 297 -5.32 16.55 -33.31
C VAL A 297 -4.89 15.11 -33.50
N ILE A 298 -5.35 14.22 -32.62
CA ILE A 298 -5.18 12.77 -32.77
C ILE A 298 -6.45 12.20 -33.41
N LYS A 299 -6.28 11.52 -34.54
CA LYS A 299 -7.39 10.89 -35.29
C LYS A 299 -7.56 9.42 -34.89
N LYS A 300 -6.45 8.68 -34.82
CA LYS A 300 -6.47 7.24 -34.56
C LYS A 300 -5.30 6.80 -33.68
N LEU A 301 -5.55 5.80 -32.85
CA LEU A 301 -4.58 5.11 -32.00
C LEU A 301 -4.60 3.62 -32.30
N ILE A 302 -3.42 3.00 -32.43
CA ILE A 302 -3.26 1.55 -32.55
C ILE A 302 -2.42 1.05 -31.38
N GLY A 303 -2.82 -0.06 -30.78
CA GLY A 303 -2.13 -0.61 -29.61
C GLY A 303 -2.34 0.20 -28.34
N PHE A 304 -3.49 0.87 -28.23
CA PHE A 304 -3.81 1.74 -27.10
C PHE A 304 -3.91 0.94 -25.79
N GLN A 305 -3.12 1.30 -24.79
CA GLN A 305 -3.13 0.68 -23.47
C GLN A 305 -3.06 1.70 -22.35
N ILE A 306 -3.80 1.44 -21.28
CA ILE A 306 -3.83 2.23 -20.07
C ILE A 306 -2.88 1.60 -19.05
N VAL A 307 -1.79 2.31 -18.75
CA VAL A 307 -0.78 1.89 -17.77
C VAL A 307 -1.11 2.38 -16.36
N ASN A 308 -1.81 3.52 -16.25
CA ASN A 308 -2.34 4.04 -14.99
C ASN A 308 -3.68 4.75 -15.24
N GLY A 309 -4.67 4.53 -14.38
CA GLY A 309 -6.02 5.11 -14.52
C GLY A 309 -7.16 4.10 -14.55
N ALA A 310 -6.90 2.81 -14.25
CA ALA A 310 -7.94 1.77 -14.22
C ALA A 310 -9.11 2.10 -13.27
N GLN A 311 -8.83 2.78 -12.14
CA GLN A 311 -9.86 3.24 -11.21
C GLN A 311 -10.72 4.36 -11.82
N THR A 312 -10.10 5.30 -12.55
CA THR A 312 -10.78 6.42 -13.23
C THR A 312 -11.72 5.91 -14.31
N THR A 313 -11.24 5.10 -15.25
CA THR A 313 -12.03 4.54 -16.35
C THR A 313 -13.15 3.62 -15.87
N SER A 314 -12.87 2.70 -14.94
CA SER A 314 -13.90 1.80 -14.41
C SER A 314 -14.97 2.53 -13.57
N THR A 315 -14.61 3.60 -12.87
CA THR A 315 -15.59 4.39 -12.10
C THR A 315 -16.51 5.19 -13.02
N ILE A 316 -15.97 5.81 -14.08
CA ILE A 316 -16.77 6.49 -15.11
C ILE A 316 -17.71 5.49 -15.78
N HIS A 317 -17.19 4.32 -16.19
CA HIS A 317 -18.00 3.27 -16.82
C HIS A 317 -19.15 2.81 -15.93
N ARG A 318 -18.86 2.51 -14.66
CA ARG A 318 -19.88 2.10 -13.70
C ARG A 318 -20.92 3.20 -13.45
N ALA A 319 -20.49 4.44 -13.31
CA ALA A 319 -21.40 5.57 -13.12
C ALA A 319 -22.38 5.67 -14.29
N ARG A 320 -21.85 5.59 -15.52
CA ARG A 320 -22.64 5.64 -16.75
C ARG A 320 -23.62 4.47 -16.88
N LYS A 321 -23.20 3.24 -16.56
CA LYS A 321 -24.09 2.06 -16.48
C LYS A 321 -25.16 2.18 -15.40
N SER A 322 -24.91 2.95 -14.36
CA SER A 322 -25.87 3.22 -13.28
C SER A 322 -26.85 4.36 -13.61
N GLY A 323 -26.78 4.94 -14.82
CA GLY A 323 -27.66 6.01 -15.27
C GLY A 323 -27.16 7.43 -15.02
N GLU A 324 -25.94 7.61 -14.51
CA GLU A 324 -25.34 8.94 -14.34
C GLU A 324 -24.92 9.54 -15.69
N ASP A 325 -25.05 10.86 -15.82
CA ASP A 325 -24.51 11.60 -16.97
C ASP A 325 -23.00 11.83 -16.80
N VAL A 326 -22.23 11.38 -17.78
CA VAL A 326 -20.76 11.49 -17.80
C VAL A 326 -20.25 12.41 -18.91
N ALA A 327 -21.13 13.01 -19.71
CA ALA A 327 -20.74 13.82 -20.87
C ALA A 327 -19.97 15.08 -20.48
N GLN A 328 -20.23 15.63 -19.29
CA GLN A 328 -19.56 16.82 -18.77
C GLN A 328 -18.22 16.54 -18.07
N ILE A 329 -17.85 15.27 -17.94
CA ILE A 329 -16.59 14.86 -17.32
C ILE A 329 -15.48 15.00 -18.36
N HIS A 330 -14.37 15.61 -17.98
CA HIS A 330 -13.13 15.58 -18.74
C HIS A 330 -12.02 14.94 -17.92
N VAL A 331 -11.19 14.14 -18.58
CA VAL A 331 -10.06 13.43 -17.97
C VAL A 331 -8.80 13.78 -18.73
N ALA A 332 -7.77 14.25 -18.01
CA ALA A 332 -6.45 14.48 -18.58
C ALA A 332 -5.82 13.16 -18.99
N VAL A 333 -5.20 13.10 -20.16
CA VAL A 333 -4.50 11.91 -20.66
C VAL A 333 -3.08 12.29 -21.02
N LYS A 334 -2.11 11.56 -20.46
CA LYS A 334 -0.72 11.56 -20.89
C LYS A 334 -0.50 10.33 -21.75
N LEU A 335 -0.41 10.52 -23.06
CA LEU A 335 -0.25 9.46 -24.04
C LEU A 335 1.20 9.42 -24.54
N THR A 336 1.86 8.27 -24.44
CA THR A 336 3.24 8.10 -24.94
C THR A 336 3.25 7.14 -26.12
N ARG A 337 3.82 7.57 -27.25
CA ARG A 337 4.14 6.67 -28.35
C ARG A 337 5.36 5.85 -27.96
N VAL A 338 5.26 4.52 -28.09
CA VAL A 338 6.36 3.60 -27.84
C VAL A 338 6.65 2.88 -29.15
N ASP A 339 7.87 3.00 -29.66
CA ASP A 339 8.29 2.25 -30.85
C ASP A 339 8.58 0.78 -30.47
N ALA A 340 8.46 -0.13 -31.45
CA ALA A 340 8.47 -1.57 -31.20
C ALA A 340 9.72 -2.09 -30.47
N ASP A 341 10.87 -1.46 -30.71
CA ASP A 341 12.16 -1.87 -30.13
C ASP A 341 12.30 -1.48 -28.65
N ASP A 342 11.58 -0.46 -28.18
CA ASP A 342 11.67 0.07 -26.81
C ASP A 342 10.55 -0.46 -25.89
N LEU A 343 9.61 -1.25 -26.42
CA LEU A 343 8.41 -1.73 -25.72
C LEU A 343 8.71 -2.46 -24.40
N GLU A 344 9.70 -3.35 -24.42
CA GLU A 344 10.05 -4.21 -23.27
C GLU A 344 10.77 -3.45 -22.14
N GLU A 345 11.44 -2.33 -22.44
CA GLU A 345 12.11 -1.50 -21.42
C GLU A 345 11.23 -0.34 -20.93
N PHE A 346 10.56 0.37 -21.83
CA PHE A 346 9.84 1.61 -21.50
C PHE A 346 8.57 1.35 -20.72
N ILE A 347 7.76 0.36 -21.12
CA ILE A 347 6.44 0.15 -20.53
C ILE A 347 6.53 -0.27 -19.06
N PRO A 348 7.37 -1.26 -18.67
CA PRO A 348 7.50 -1.63 -17.26
C PRO A 348 7.93 -0.46 -16.38
N ARG A 349 8.86 0.39 -16.86
CA ARG A 349 9.31 1.58 -16.13
C ARG A 349 8.25 2.66 -16.05
N ILE A 350 7.53 2.94 -17.13
CA ILE A 350 6.40 3.89 -17.10
C ILE A 350 5.35 3.40 -16.09
N THR A 351 5.01 2.11 -16.12
CA THR A 351 4.08 1.48 -15.18
C THR A 351 4.59 1.57 -13.74
N GLU A 352 5.86 1.25 -13.49
CA GLU A 352 6.50 1.38 -12.17
C GLU A 352 6.44 2.83 -11.66
N TYR A 353 6.86 3.80 -12.46
CA TYR A 353 6.92 5.21 -12.05
C TYR A 353 5.55 5.86 -11.93
N ALA A 354 4.58 5.48 -12.76
CA ALA A 354 3.20 5.95 -12.62
C ALA A 354 2.54 5.41 -11.34
N ASN A 355 2.91 4.21 -10.89
CA ASN A 355 2.36 3.58 -9.69
C ASN A 355 3.13 3.93 -8.39
N THR A 356 4.39 4.34 -8.49
CA THR A 356 5.23 4.75 -7.34
C THR A 356 5.12 6.23 -6.99
N GLN A 357 4.28 7.01 -7.69
CA GLN A 357 3.89 8.34 -7.22
C GLN A 357 3.20 8.19 -5.86
N ASN A 358 3.94 8.54 -4.80
CA ASN A 358 3.49 8.35 -3.42
C ASN A 358 2.10 8.98 -3.23
N PRO A 359 1.07 8.21 -2.84
CA PRO A 359 -0.23 8.79 -2.53
C PRO A 359 -0.06 9.77 -1.37
N ILE A 360 -0.35 11.05 -1.63
CA ILE A 360 -0.47 12.05 -0.57
C ILE A 360 -1.69 11.63 0.26
N LYS A 361 -1.47 11.35 1.55
CA LYS A 361 -2.53 10.81 2.39
C LYS A 361 -3.55 11.93 2.63
N ALA A 362 -4.84 11.60 2.71
CA ALA A 362 -5.87 12.59 3.03
C ALA A 362 -5.59 13.31 4.38
N ALA A 363 -4.85 12.67 5.28
CA ALA A 363 -4.37 13.24 6.53
C ALA A 363 -3.34 14.37 6.35
N ASP A 364 -2.74 14.48 5.17
CA ASP A 364 -1.83 15.57 4.79
C ASP A 364 -2.57 16.80 4.25
N LEU A 365 -3.93 16.85 4.28
CA LEU A 365 -4.72 17.84 3.52
C LEU A 365 -5.60 18.84 4.31
N GLN A 366 -6.01 18.67 5.58
CA GLN A 366 -6.68 19.76 6.35
C GLN A 366 -6.80 19.47 7.87
N SER A 367 -6.88 20.55 8.68
CA SER A 367 -6.75 20.69 10.16
C SER A 367 -5.49 20.07 10.78
N ASN A 368 -5.24 18.80 10.52
CA ASN A 368 -4.06 18.03 10.93
C ASN A 368 -2.75 18.64 10.40
N ILE A 369 -2.78 19.25 9.21
CA ILE A 369 -1.62 19.97 8.69
C ILE A 369 -1.25 21.13 9.64
N LYS A 370 -2.23 21.86 10.18
CA LYS A 370 -1.95 23.02 11.04
C LYS A 370 -1.30 22.56 12.34
N PHE A 371 -1.87 21.56 13.00
CA PHE A 371 -1.27 20.92 14.18
C PHE A 371 0.17 20.44 13.91
N HIS A 372 0.37 19.69 12.82
CA HIS A 372 1.70 19.16 12.50
C HIS A 372 2.69 20.22 12.01
N ARG A 373 2.24 21.32 11.40
CA ARG A 373 3.10 22.48 11.11
C ARG A 373 3.51 23.17 12.40
N GLN A 374 2.58 23.37 13.33
CA GLN A 374 2.90 23.96 14.63
C GLN A 374 3.88 23.08 15.41
N MET A 375 3.72 21.75 15.38
CA MET A 375 4.71 20.83 15.98
C MET A 375 6.09 20.92 15.30
N GLU A 376 6.15 21.16 13.99
CA GLU A 376 7.39 21.41 13.24
C GLU A 376 8.02 22.76 13.66
N ASP A 377 7.22 23.81 13.81
CA ASP A 377 7.67 25.13 14.26
C ASP A 377 8.23 25.06 15.70
N LEU A 378 7.49 24.42 16.62
CA LEU A 378 7.95 24.18 18.00
C LEU A 378 9.22 23.33 18.06
N SER A 379 9.34 22.33 17.19
CA SER A 379 10.55 21.52 17.06
C SER A 379 11.77 22.34 16.63
N ASN A 380 11.57 23.39 15.83
CA ASN A 380 12.64 24.30 15.45
C ASN A 380 12.96 25.31 16.55
N ASP A 381 11.97 25.78 17.29
CA ASP A 381 12.12 26.90 18.23
C ASP A 381 12.45 26.47 19.67
N VAL A 382 12.02 25.29 20.10
CA VAL A 382 12.22 24.79 21.47
C VAL A 382 13.51 24.00 21.57
N TRP A 383 14.53 24.62 22.16
CA TRP A 383 15.81 23.99 22.49
C TRP A 383 15.71 23.12 23.75
N CYS A 384 16.47 22.03 23.77
CA CYS A 384 16.67 21.23 24.97
C CYS A 384 17.35 22.06 26.08
N PRO A 385 17.25 21.64 27.34
CA PRO A 385 17.84 22.35 28.49
C PRO A 385 19.36 22.56 28.42
N ASP A 386 20.07 21.84 27.54
CA ASP A 386 21.50 22.02 27.28
C ASP A 386 21.81 23.28 26.44
N GLY A 387 20.79 23.85 25.78
CA GLY A 387 20.91 24.99 24.88
C GLY A 387 21.67 24.69 23.59
N ILE A 388 21.89 23.41 23.26
CA ILE A 388 22.67 22.96 22.10
C ILE A 388 21.83 22.07 21.20
N SER A 389 21.04 21.16 21.77
CA SER A 389 20.28 20.19 20.97
C SER A 389 18.80 20.55 20.92
N ARG A 390 18.09 20.04 19.92
CA ARG A 390 16.63 20.12 19.79
C ARG A 390 16.12 18.86 19.10
N TRP A 391 14.90 18.48 19.47
CA TRP A 391 14.22 17.36 18.84
C TRP A 391 13.75 17.73 17.45
N PHE A 392 14.05 16.91 16.45
CA PHE A 392 13.65 17.13 15.05
C PHE A 392 12.35 16.39 14.72
N TYR A 393 11.32 17.15 14.34
CA TYR A 393 10.05 16.61 13.93
C TYR A 393 9.98 16.32 12.42
N GLU A 394 9.98 15.04 12.07
CA GLU A 394 9.92 14.58 10.68
C GLU A 394 8.46 14.53 10.17
N ARG A 395 7.91 15.70 9.80
CA ARG A 395 6.53 15.82 9.28
C ARG A 395 6.30 15.04 7.98
N ALA A 396 7.31 14.96 7.12
CA ALA A 396 7.30 14.18 5.88
C ALA A 396 8.54 13.26 5.84
N ARG A 397 8.35 12.04 5.36
CA ARG A 397 9.44 11.05 5.27
C ARG A 397 10.60 11.62 4.44
N GLY A 398 11.81 11.53 4.98
CA GLY A 398 13.02 12.08 4.38
C GLY A 398 13.30 13.55 4.74
N ALA A 399 12.43 14.24 5.49
CA ALA A 399 12.62 15.65 5.82
C ALA A 399 13.90 15.91 6.65
N TYR A 400 14.27 14.97 7.54
CA TYR A 400 15.53 15.07 8.29
C TYR A 400 16.74 15.06 7.37
N GLU A 401 16.79 14.12 6.41
CA GLU A 401 17.93 14.03 5.49
C GLU A 401 17.95 15.21 4.50
N ALA A 402 16.78 15.70 4.08
CA ALA A 402 16.67 16.93 3.30
C ALA A 402 17.18 18.14 4.09
N ALA A 403 16.82 18.28 5.37
CA ALA A 403 17.31 19.34 6.25
C ALA A 403 18.82 19.23 6.48
N TYR A 404 19.34 18.03 6.70
CA TYR A 404 20.77 17.75 6.83
C TYR A 404 21.56 18.18 5.59
N ILE A 405 21.07 17.86 4.39
CA ILE A 405 21.68 18.29 3.13
C ILE A 405 21.60 19.81 2.96
N ARG A 406 20.45 20.41 3.30
CA ARG A 406 20.19 21.85 3.18
C ARG A 406 21.04 22.68 4.14
N TYR A 407 21.31 22.19 5.34
CA TYR A 407 22.12 22.87 6.35
C TYR A 407 23.56 23.08 5.84
N GLY A 408 24.12 22.07 5.16
CA GLY A 408 25.30 22.22 4.32
C GLY A 408 26.05 20.92 4.05
N THR A 409 26.89 20.96 3.01
CA THR A 409 27.61 19.77 2.52
C THR A 409 28.98 19.55 3.16
N THR A 410 29.53 20.54 3.86
CA THR A 410 30.87 20.45 4.46
C THR A 410 30.88 19.60 5.74
N PRO A 411 31.99 18.89 6.06
CA PRO A 411 32.09 18.05 7.25
C PRO A 411 31.78 18.80 8.55
N LYS A 412 32.21 20.06 8.66
CA LYS A 412 31.94 20.94 9.80
C LYS A 412 30.44 21.20 9.98
N LYS A 413 29.74 21.65 8.93
CA LYS A 413 28.29 21.90 8.98
C LYS A 413 27.49 20.64 9.24
N LYS A 414 27.92 19.51 8.67
CA LYS A 414 27.35 18.19 8.94
C LYS A 414 27.50 17.77 10.40
N LYS A 415 28.61 18.12 11.04
CA LYS A 415 28.83 17.87 12.47
C LYS A 415 27.93 18.78 13.31
N GLU A 416 27.91 20.08 13.01
CA GLU A 416 27.06 21.07 13.69
C GLU A 416 25.58 20.67 13.65
N PHE A 417 25.04 20.26 12.49
CA PHE A 417 23.66 19.78 12.40
C PHE A 417 23.39 18.55 13.26
N ARG A 418 24.34 17.62 13.38
CA ARG A 418 24.17 16.42 14.22
C ARG A 418 24.32 16.71 15.71
N GLU A 419 25.00 17.80 16.06
CA GLU A 419 25.05 18.33 17.44
C GLU A 419 23.71 19.03 17.77
N GLU A 420 23.17 19.83 16.85
CA GLU A 420 21.87 20.50 17.02
C GLU A 420 20.67 19.54 16.96
N CYS A 421 20.67 18.59 16.03
CA CYS A 421 19.57 17.65 15.79
C CYS A 421 20.12 16.21 15.73
N PRO A 422 20.47 15.60 16.88
CA PRO A 422 20.92 14.22 16.95
C PRO A 422 19.91 13.24 16.34
N LYS A 423 20.38 12.11 15.81
CA LYS A 423 19.48 11.11 15.19
C LYS A 423 18.54 10.46 16.20
N GLU A 424 18.99 10.37 17.46
CA GLU A 424 18.26 9.83 18.59
C GLU A 424 17.15 10.76 19.07
N GLN A 425 17.24 12.06 18.75
CA GLN A 425 16.24 13.08 19.06
C GLN A 425 15.39 13.39 17.83
N LYS A 426 15.00 12.36 17.09
CA LYS A 426 14.18 12.49 15.87
C LYS A 426 12.91 11.66 16.02
N PHE A 427 11.77 12.23 15.67
CA PHE A 427 10.48 11.57 15.74
C PHE A 427 9.55 12.03 14.62
N GLY A 428 8.65 11.16 14.18
CA GLY A 428 7.67 11.45 13.13
C GLY A 428 6.23 11.52 13.63
N LYS A 429 5.30 11.76 12.69
CA LYS A 429 3.84 11.78 12.94
C LYS A 429 3.32 10.54 13.67
N THR A 430 3.76 9.36 13.24
CA THR A 430 3.30 8.08 13.79
C THR A 430 3.87 7.80 15.17
N ASP A 431 5.08 8.28 15.44
CA ASP A 431 5.75 8.12 16.73
C ASP A 431 5.06 9.00 17.76
N LEU A 432 4.82 10.28 17.42
CA LEU A 432 4.02 11.20 18.23
C LEU A 432 2.65 10.61 18.60
N ALA A 433 1.95 10.03 17.62
CA ALA A 433 0.67 9.37 17.87
C ALA A 433 0.82 8.15 18.80
N ALA A 434 1.89 7.37 18.70
CA ALA A 434 2.13 6.25 19.61
C ALA A 434 2.42 6.73 21.04
N TYR A 435 3.23 7.79 21.19
CA TYR A 435 3.58 8.37 22.49
C TYR A 435 2.34 8.88 23.23
N LEU A 436 1.52 9.68 22.55
CA LEU A 436 0.33 10.29 23.14
C LEU A 436 -0.77 9.26 23.41
N MET A 437 -1.05 8.36 22.47
CA MET A 437 -2.10 7.34 22.66
C MET A 437 -1.73 6.32 23.74
N ALA A 438 -0.47 5.88 23.81
CA ALA A 438 -0.04 4.98 24.88
C ALA A 438 -0.16 5.67 26.26
N TRP A 439 0.30 6.91 26.37
CA TRP A 439 0.16 7.68 27.61
C TRP A 439 -1.30 7.95 28.00
N ASN A 440 -2.20 8.07 27.02
CA ASN A 440 -3.64 8.22 27.25
C ASN A 440 -4.36 6.92 27.65
N CYS A 441 -3.60 5.89 28.08
CA CYS A 441 -4.14 4.58 28.44
C CYS A 441 -4.86 3.87 27.27
N GLU A 442 -4.41 4.06 26.03
CA GLU A 442 -4.96 3.40 24.84
C GLU A 442 -3.94 2.52 24.08
N PRO A 443 -3.25 1.58 24.75
CA PRO A 443 -2.21 0.77 24.12
C PRO A 443 -2.75 -0.15 23.01
N GLN A 444 -4.02 -0.53 23.09
CA GLN A 444 -4.69 -1.34 22.08
C GLN A 444 -4.83 -0.63 20.73
N LYS A 445 -4.97 0.71 20.73
CA LYS A 445 -4.99 1.49 19.49
C LYS A 445 -3.60 1.58 18.87
N VAL A 446 -2.55 1.69 19.70
CA VAL A 446 -1.14 1.62 19.26
C VAL A 446 -0.84 0.28 18.60
N CYS A 447 -1.36 -0.82 19.16
CA CYS A 447 -1.18 -2.18 18.64
C CYS A 447 -1.88 -2.45 17.29
N LEU A 448 -2.75 -1.55 16.80
CA LEU A 448 -3.32 -1.64 15.44
C LEU A 448 -2.27 -1.40 14.35
N GLY A 449 -1.10 -0.86 14.71
CA GLY A 449 -0.01 -0.51 13.82
C GLY A 449 0.02 0.99 13.51
N ALA A 450 1.21 1.48 13.16
CA ALA A 450 1.53 2.92 13.06
C ALA A 450 0.49 3.75 12.29
N GLN A 451 0.06 3.30 11.11
CA GLN A 451 -0.89 4.06 10.29
C GLN A 451 -2.31 4.09 10.87
N LYS A 452 -2.78 2.96 11.42
CA LYS A 452 -4.13 2.88 11.99
C LYS A 452 -4.19 3.64 13.32
N ASN A 453 -3.15 3.52 14.16
CA ASN A 453 -3.02 4.30 15.37
C ASN A 453 -3.01 5.81 15.07
N PHE A 454 -2.23 6.24 14.09
CA PHE A 454 -2.21 7.64 13.67
C PHE A 454 -3.59 8.16 13.25
N ASN A 455 -4.36 7.37 12.48
CA ASN A 455 -5.73 7.75 12.12
C ASN A 455 -6.65 7.86 13.36
N GLN A 456 -6.52 6.95 14.34
CA GLN A 456 -7.27 7.02 15.59
C GLN A 456 -6.90 8.27 16.40
N PHE A 457 -5.60 8.56 16.53
CA PHE A 457 -5.09 9.77 17.16
C PHE A 457 -5.66 11.02 16.49
N MET A 458 -5.65 11.10 15.14
CA MET A 458 -6.20 12.26 14.44
C MET A 458 -7.70 12.44 14.68
N ASN A 459 -8.46 11.35 14.80
CA ASN A 459 -9.89 11.41 15.11
C ASN A 459 -10.17 11.87 16.55
N LYS A 460 -9.18 11.76 17.44
CA LYS A 460 -9.24 12.13 18.85
C LYS A 460 -8.41 13.36 19.17
N LEU A 461 -7.95 14.11 18.16
CA LEU A 461 -7.00 15.21 18.37
C LEU A 461 -7.54 16.23 19.37
N ASP A 462 -8.85 16.46 19.36
CA ASP A 462 -9.55 17.40 20.25
C ASP A 462 -9.52 16.97 21.73
N GLU A 463 -9.30 15.68 22.03
CA GLU A 463 -9.08 15.19 23.40
C GLU A 463 -7.69 15.58 23.92
N PHE A 464 -6.72 15.79 23.03
CA PHE A 464 -5.34 16.16 23.38
C PHE A 464 -5.09 17.66 23.32
N VAL A 465 -5.68 18.32 22.32
CA VAL A 465 -5.60 19.77 22.10
C VAL A 465 -7.00 20.24 21.75
N PRO A 466 -7.75 20.85 22.69
CA PRO A 466 -9.14 21.23 22.47
C PRO A 466 -9.34 22.08 21.21
N GLU A 467 -10.46 21.85 20.50
CA GLU A 467 -10.79 22.57 19.26
C GLU A 467 -10.57 24.09 19.43
N ARG A 468 -9.79 24.68 18.51
CA ARG A 468 -9.33 26.09 18.43
C ARG A 468 -8.01 26.43 19.12
N GLN A 469 -7.37 25.50 19.84
CA GLN A 469 -6.01 25.71 20.35
C GLN A 469 -4.98 25.04 19.44
N ASP A 470 -3.85 25.70 19.21
CA ASP A 470 -2.69 25.09 18.59
C ASP A 470 -1.77 24.54 19.70
N PRO A 471 -0.96 23.49 19.44
CA PRO A 471 -0.02 23.02 20.45
C PRO A 471 0.92 24.17 20.83
N ASP A 472 1.17 24.31 22.12
CA ASP A 472 2.04 25.33 22.68
C ASP A 472 3.41 24.72 23.08
N PRO A 473 4.39 25.52 23.52
CA PRO A 473 5.68 24.99 23.97
C PRO A 473 5.57 24.02 25.14
N GLN A 474 4.55 24.13 26.00
CA GLN A 474 4.39 23.22 27.14
C GLN A 474 3.90 21.85 26.67
N PHE A 475 2.86 21.82 25.82
CA PHE A 475 2.38 20.61 25.16
C PHE A 475 3.52 19.90 24.41
N TYR A 476 4.36 20.65 23.69
CA TYR A 476 5.52 20.08 22.99
C TYR A 476 6.49 19.39 23.96
N ARG A 477 6.89 20.07 25.05
CA ARG A 477 7.76 19.49 26.07
C ARG A 477 7.18 18.23 26.69
N ASP A 478 5.88 18.23 27.00
CA ASP A 478 5.18 17.09 27.57
C ASP A 478 5.07 15.93 26.58
N ALA A 479 4.84 16.22 25.29
CA ALA A 479 4.83 15.21 24.23
C ALA A 479 6.20 14.56 24.05
N ILE A 480 7.28 15.35 24.10
CA ILE A 480 8.66 14.81 24.03
C ILE A 480 9.00 14.02 25.28
N ALA A 481 8.63 14.47 26.47
CA ALA A 481 8.83 13.71 27.71
C ALA A 481 8.15 12.33 27.65
N LYS A 482 6.91 12.26 27.12
CA LYS A 482 6.21 11.00 26.84
C LYS A 482 6.95 10.15 25.79
N GLY A 483 7.52 10.79 24.77
CA GLY A 483 8.37 10.11 23.78
C GLY A 483 9.63 9.52 24.38
N ILE A 484 10.34 10.25 25.25
CA ILE A 484 11.50 9.76 26.01
C ILE A 484 11.10 8.53 26.83
N LEU A 485 9.98 8.60 27.56
CA LEU A 485 9.45 7.45 28.29
C LEU A 485 9.19 6.25 27.37
N PHE A 486 8.55 6.48 26.22
CA PHE A 486 8.22 5.42 25.28
C PHE A 486 9.46 4.72 24.71
N GLU A 487 10.44 5.49 24.23
CA GLU A 487 11.68 4.95 23.66
C GLU A 487 12.52 4.22 24.72
N ARG A 488 12.53 4.73 25.96
CA ARG A 488 13.21 4.08 27.09
C ARG A 488 12.49 2.84 27.56
N ALA A 489 11.17 2.81 27.57
CA ALA A 489 10.37 1.61 27.81
C ALA A 489 10.64 0.55 26.73
N ALA A 490 10.71 0.94 25.45
CA ALA A 490 11.06 0.04 24.35
C ALA A 490 12.47 -0.54 24.50
N LYS A 491 13.41 0.24 25.04
CA LYS A 491 14.75 -0.22 25.38
C LYS A 491 14.74 -1.16 26.59
N ALA A 492 14.01 -0.84 27.66
CA ALA A 492 13.86 -1.68 28.84
C ALA A 492 13.27 -3.06 28.51
N VAL A 493 12.23 -3.11 27.66
CA VAL A 493 11.64 -4.38 27.14
C VAL A 493 12.67 -5.23 26.38
N ARG A 494 13.59 -4.59 25.64
CA ARG A 494 14.68 -5.30 24.95
C ARG A 494 15.73 -5.82 25.92
N GLU A 495 16.09 -5.04 26.93
CA GLU A 495 17.08 -5.40 27.96
C GLU A 495 16.54 -6.45 28.94
N ALA A 496 15.23 -6.55 29.13
CA ALA A 496 14.58 -7.59 29.94
C ALA A 496 14.51 -8.97 29.25
N GLU A 497 15.19 -9.16 28.11
CA GLU A 497 15.29 -10.41 27.36
C GLU A 497 13.93 -11.04 26.96
N ILE A 498 12.91 -10.20 26.77
CA ILE A 498 11.56 -10.65 26.41
C ILE A 498 11.58 -11.33 25.01
N PRO A 499 11.08 -12.58 24.88
CA PRO A 499 11.24 -13.38 23.67
C PRO A 499 10.37 -12.92 22.49
N ALA A 500 9.16 -12.38 22.74
CA ALA A 500 8.20 -12.02 21.70
C ALA A 500 7.34 -10.80 22.07
N TYR A 501 6.64 -10.23 21.08
CA TYR A 501 5.63 -9.17 21.26
C TYR A 501 6.13 -7.85 21.86
N ARG A 502 7.42 -7.54 21.68
CA ARG A 502 8.10 -6.39 22.30
C ARG A 502 7.39 -5.05 22.04
N ALA A 503 6.92 -4.83 20.81
CA ALA A 503 6.24 -3.59 20.45
C ALA A 503 4.89 -3.44 21.18
N GLN A 504 4.12 -4.53 21.28
CA GLN A 504 2.87 -4.57 22.03
C GLN A 504 3.13 -4.33 23.52
N ILE A 505 4.08 -5.07 24.10
CA ILE A 505 4.43 -4.94 25.52
C ILE A 505 4.90 -3.51 25.84
N THR A 506 5.67 -2.88 24.95
CA THR A 506 6.08 -1.47 25.11
C THR A 506 4.87 -0.53 25.23
N ALA A 507 3.89 -0.64 24.35
CA ALA A 507 2.70 0.20 24.38
C ALA A 507 1.92 0.02 25.70
N TYR A 508 1.71 -1.24 26.11
CA TYR A 508 1.02 -1.57 27.36
C TYR A 508 1.81 -1.15 28.60
N LEU A 509 3.14 -1.23 28.57
CA LEU A 509 4.02 -0.81 29.65
C LEU A 509 3.96 0.71 29.87
N VAL A 510 3.99 1.50 28.80
CA VAL A 510 3.83 2.96 28.87
C VAL A 510 2.43 3.32 29.39
N ALA A 511 1.39 2.66 28.89
CA ALA A 511 0.02 2.87 29.35
C ALA A 511 -0.15 2.51 30.84
N ARG A 512 0.46 1.43 31.30
CA ARG A 512 0.43 1.08 32.73
C ARG A 512 1.21 2.07 33.58
N CYS A 513 2.36 2.56 33.12
CA CYS A 513 3.11 3.60 33.81
C CYS A 513 2.29 4.90 33.94
N ALA A 514 1.63 5.31 32.87
CA ALA A 514 0.73 6.46 32.89
C ALA A 514 -0.46 6.26 33.83
N LEU A 515 -1.05 5.06 33.87
CA LEU A 515 -2.15 4.73 34.77
C LEU A 515 -1.71 4.72 36.25
N GLU A 516 -0.54 4.15 36.54
CA GLU A 516 -0.03 4.00 37.90
C GLU A 516 0.39 5.35 38.53
N PHE A 517 1.00 6.22 37.73
CA PHE A 517 1.57 7.48 38.22
C PHE A 517 0.80 8.70 37.72
N LYS A 518 -0.45 8.55 37.28
CA LYS A 518 -1.21 9.56 36.54
C LYS A 518 -1.16 10.96 37.15
N ASP A 519 -1.34 11.05 38.46
CA ASP A 519 -1.45 12.33 39.17
C ASP A 519 -0.12 12.85 39.74
N SER A 520 0.94 12.03 39.70
CA SER A 520 2.24 12.33 40.30
C SER A 520 3.42 12.34 39.31
N PHE A 521 3.24 11.85 38.08
CA PHE A 521 4.33 11.74 37.12
C PHE A 521 4.76 13.09 36.57
N ARG A 522 5.99 13.50 36.87
CA ARG A 522 6.54 14.81 36.52
C ARG A 522 7.22 14.78 35.15
N LEU A 523 6.44 15.01 34.10
CA LEU A 523 6.92 15.17 32.72
C LEU A 523 7.94 16.31 32.58
N SER A 524 7.81 17.36 33.38
CA SER A 524 8.76 18.49 33.45
C SER A 524 10.17 18.03 33.83
N ARG A 525 10.29 17.04 34.73
CA ARG A 525 11.58 16.46 35.13
C ARG A 525 12.22 15.70 33.98
N VAL A 526 11.45 14.81 33.33
CA VAL A 526 11.93 14.03 32.18
C VAL A 526 12.41 14.95 31.05
N TRP A 527 11.68 16.05 30.80
CA TRP A 527 12.13 17.09 29.88
C TRP A 527 13.41 17.79 30.36
N ALA A 528 13.52 18.16 31.64
CA ALA A 528 14.68 18.85 32.17
C ALA A 528 15.97 18.00 32.09
N GLU A 529 15.87 16.70 32.34
CA GLU A 529 17.00 15.76 32.32
C GLU A 529 17.24 15.14 30.94
N GLN A 530 16.25 15.19 30.03
CA GLN A 530 16.27 14.51 28.72
C GLN A 530 16.49 12.99 28.83
N CYS A 531 16.16 12.41 29.99
CA CYS A 531 16.26 10.98 30.27
C CYS A 531 15.26 10.58 31.36
N LEU A 532 15.15 9.27 31.62
CA LEU A 532 14.52 8.72 32.81
C LEU A 532 15.59 8.38 33.84
N SER A 533 15.20 8.33 35.11
CA SER A 533 16.03 7.83 36.20
C SER A 533 16.30 6.33 36.05
N ASP A 534 17.40 5.87 36.64
CA ASP A 534 17.76 4.45 36.63
C ASP A 534 16.73 3.61 37.40
N GLU A 535 16.16 4.16 38.48
CA GLU A 535 15.11 3.53 39.29
C GLU A 535 13.84 3.28 38.47
N LEU A 536 13.40 4.26 37.67
CA LEU A 536 12.25 4.09 36.78
C LEU A 536 12.55 3.06 35.68
N ILE A 537 13.76 3.08 35.10
CA ILE A 537 14.17 2.10 34.08
C ILE A 537 14.12 0.67 34.65
N ASP A 538 14.65 0.46 35.85
CA ASP A 538 14.65 -0.85 36.51
C ASP A 538 13.24 -1.30 36.91
N LEU A 539 12.37 -0.37 37.30
CA LEU A 539 10.96 -0.65 37.54
C LEU A 539 10.25 -1.09 36.24
N LEU A 540 10.47 -0.37 35.13
CA LEU A 540 9.89 -0.70 33.83
C LEU A 540 10.33 -2.09 33.35
N LYS A 541 11.59 -2.47 33.57
CA LYS A 541 12.09 -3.83 33.27
C LYS A 541 11.35 -4.91 34.05
N GLN A 542 11.13 -4.69 35.35
CA GLN A 542 10.40 -5.62 36.20
C GLN A 542 8.95 -5.77 35.74
N TRP A 543 8.29 -4.65 35.46
CA TRP A 543 6.90 -4.63 34.99
C TRP A 543 6.71 -5.24 33.61
N ALA A 544 7.70 -5.10 32.72
CA ALA A 544 7.63 -5.65 31.36
C ALA A 544 7.34 -7.16 31.37
N THR A 545 8.00 -7.91 32.26
CA THR A 545 7.81 -9.37 32.40
C THR A 545 6.42 -9.71 32.95
N VAL A 546 5.93 -8.95 33.93
CA VAL A 546 4.59 -9.14 34.51
C VAL A 546 3.49 -8.84 33.49
N ILE A 547 3.64 -7.75 32.75
CA ILE A 547 2.72 -7.35 31.67
C ILE A 547 2.72 -8.38 30.54
N GLN A 548 3.89 -8.87 30.13
CA GLN A 548 3.98 -9.93 29.13
C GLN A 548 3.17 -11.16 29.55
N LYS A 549 3.34 -11.61 30.79
CA LYS A 549 2.61 -12.77 31.32
C LYS A 549 1.10 -12.51 31.29
N SER A 550 0.65 -11.36 31.77
CA SER A 550 -0.77 -10.99 31.75
C SER A 550 -1.36 -10.96 30.33
N ILE A 551 -0.64 -10.42 29.35
CA ILE A 551 -1.07 -10.41 27.95
C ILE A 551 -1.23 -11.84 27.41
N ILE A 552 -0.28 -12.73 27.70
CA ILE A 552 -0.30 -14.12 27.22
C ILE A 552 -1.42 -14.91 27.90
N ASP A 553 -1.52 -14.82 29.23
CA ASP A 553 -2.51 -15.56 30.02
C ASP A 553 -3.93 -15.11 29.67
N SER A 554 -4.15 -13.80 29.50
CA SER A 554 -5.47 -13.26 29.13
C SER A 554 -5.88 -13.52 27.68
N ALA A 555 -4.95 -13.86 26.78
CA ALA A 555 -5.27 -14.17 25.39
C ALA A 555 -6.08 -15.47 25.24
N ASN A 556 -6.03 -16.37 26.23
CA ASN A 556 -6.81 -17.61 26.29
C ASN A 556 -6.81 -18.42 24.97
N GLY A 557 -5.63 -18.62 24.38
CA GLY A 557 -5.43 -19.36 23.13
C GLY A 557 -5.66 -18.55 21.83
N GLN A 558 -6.08 -17.28 21.93
CA GLN A 558 -6.13 -16.38 20.76
C GLN A 558 -4.72 -15.97 20.32
N ASN A 559 -4.58 -15.56 19.05
CA ASN A 559 -3.34 -14.94 18.59
C ASN A 559 -3.05 -13.67 19.39
N VAL A 560 -1.94 -13.66 20.13
CA VAL A 560 -1.56 -12.57 21.04
C VAL A 560 -1.52 -11.21 20.33
N THR A 561 -1.02 -11.14 19.10
CA THR A 561 -0.94 -9.86 18.37
C THR A 561 -2.31 -9.31 17.98
N GLU A 562 -3.31 -10.16 17.76
CA GLU A 562 -4.70 -9.73 17.56
C GLU A 562 -5.40 -9.42 18.88
N TRP A 563 -5.06 -10.15 19.95
CA TRP A 563 -5.59 -9.88 21.29
C TRP A 563 -5.19 -8.50 21.80
N CYS A 564 -3.93 -8.11 21.64
CA CYS A 564 -3.42 -6.78 22.01
C CYS A 564 -4.11 -5.61 21.28
N LYS A 565 -4.93 -5.85 20.26
CA LYS A 565 -5.68 -4.80 19.54
C LYS A 565 -7.08 -4.56 20.12
N LYS A 566 -7.50 -5.37 21.09
CA LYS A 566 -8.85 -5.35 21.67
C LYS A 566 -8.82 -4.67 23.03
N ASP A 567 -9.92 -3.99 23.35
CA ASP A 567 -10.07 -3.31 24.65
C ASP A 567 -10.01 -4.33 25.82
N GLY A 568 -10.51 -5.55 25.63
CA GLY A 568 -10.43 -6.62 26.65
C GLY A 568 -9.02 -7.01 27.08
N CYS A 569 -8.00 -6.84 26.22
CA CYS A 569 -6.61 -7.04 26.64
C CYS A 569 -6.13 -5.90 27.54
N TRP A 570 -6.53 -4.67 27.26
CA TRP A 570 -6.27 -3.53 28.14
C TRP A 570 -7.00 -3.66 29.47
N ASP A 571 -8.24 -4.13 29.48
CA ASP A 571 -8.99 -4.38 30.71
C ASP A 571 -8.24 -5.39 31.60
N ALA A 572 -7.74 -6.49 31.04
CA ALA A 572 -6.96 -7.47 31.79
C ALA A 572 -5.64 -6.91 32.33
N VAL A 573 -4.89 -6.15 31.51
CA VAL A 573 -3.58 -5.61 31.90
C VAL A 573 -3.70 -4.43 32.86
N SER A 574 -4.73 -3.60 32.74
CA SER A 574 -4.97 -2.43 33.60
C SER A 574 -5.24 -2.81 35.06
N GLN A 575 -5.79 -4.01 35.30
CA GLN A 575 -6.14 -4.51 36.63
C GLN A 575 -5.03 -5.30 37.32
N ILE A 576 -3.86 -5.49 36.69
CA ILE A 576 -2.76 -6.22 37.34
C ILE A 576 -2.13 -5.36 38.43
N GLU A 577 -1.84 -6.00 39.56
CA GLU A 577 -1.04 -5.41 40.63
C GLU A 577 0.43 -5.37 40.20
N LEU A 578 0.97 -4.16 40.12
CA LEU A 578 2.37 -3.90 39.83
C LEU A 578 3.06 -3.49 41.13
N SER A 579 4.03 -4.28 41.59
CA SER A 579 4.74 -3.95 42.82
C SER A 579 5.68 -2.75 42.61
N THR A 580 5.64 -1.80 43.56
CA THR A 580 6.56 -0.66 43.66
C THR A 580 7.16 -0.68 45.06
N LYS A 581 8.45 -1.03 45.19
CA LYS A 581 9.12 -1.01 46.50
C LYS A 581 9.37 0.42 46.97
N GLU A 582 9.80 1.27 46.04
CA GLU A 582 10.06 2.69 46.23
C GLU A 582 9.55 3.44 44.99
N LEU A 583 9.04 4.65 45.19
CA LEU A 583 8.58 5.48 44.09
C LEU A 583 9.80 6.04 43.32
N PRO A 584 9.82 5.95 41.98
CA PRO A 584 10.89 6.56 41.20
C PRO A 584 10.86 8.09 41.34
N PRO A 585 12.01 8.77 41.15
CA PRO A 585 12.09 10.24 41.21
C PRO A 585 11.00 10.97 40.42
N GLU A 586 10.63 10.50 39.23
CA GLU A 586 9.58 11.08 38.40
C GLU A 586 8.19 11.05 39.05
N ALA A 587 7.93 10.12 39.98
CA ALA A 587 6.66 9.95 40.68
C ALA A 587 6.70 10.46 42.13
N LEU A 588 7.83 11.00 42.60
CA LEU A 588 7.94 11.62 43.92
C LEU A 588 7.36 13.04 43.93
N PRO A 589 6.75 13.47 45.06
CA PRO A 589 6.44 14.88 45.32
C PRO A 589 7.67 15.80 45.21
N GLU A 590 7.49 17.04 44.76
CA GLU A 590 8.59 17.99 44.50
C GLU A 590 9.50 18.24 45.72
N ASP A 591 8.94 18.23 46.93
CA ASP A 591 9.67 18.45 48.20
C ASP A 591 10.61 17.29 48.57
N ARG A 592 10.38 16.10 47.99
CA ARG A 592 11.19 14.90 48.18
C ARG A 592 12.08 14.58 46.99
N ASP A 593 12.09 15.44 45.99
CA ASP A 593 12.96 15.31 44.84
C ASP A 593 14.41 15.65 45.23
N PRO A 594 15.39 14.75 45.03
CA PRO A 594 16.80 15.03 45.27
C PRO A 594 17.36 16.26 44.52
N LEU A 595 16.71 16.71 43.43
CA LEU A 595 17.06 17.91 42.68
C LEU A 595 16.48 19.21 43.26
N PHE A 596 15.39 19.13 44.03
CA PHE A 596 14.66 20.31 44.55
C PHE A 596 14.60 20.37 46.09
N SER A 597 14.99 19.30 46.79
CA SER A 597 15.06 19.23 48.25
C SER A 597 16.28 20.02 48.77
N VAL A 598 16.04 21.27 49.18
CA VAL A 598 16.95 22.03 50.04
C VAL A 598 16.61 21.67 51.48
N ASN A 599 17.39 20.81 52.12
CA ASN A 599 17.30 20.66 53.58
C ASN A 599 17.83 21.96 54.25
N PRO A 600 17.05 22.64 55.11
CA PRO A 600 17.61 23.66 55.98
C PRO A 600 18.51 22.97 57.02
N PRO A 601 19.72 23.48 57.29
CA PRO A 601 20.54 22.90 58.35
C PRO A 601 19.86 23.13 59.70
N THR A 602 19.56 22.04 60.39
CA THR A 602 19.07 22.02 61.77
C THR A 602 20.09 22.67 62.69
N SER A 603 19.61 23.65 63.45
CA SER A 603 20.35 24.38 64.48
C SER A 603 20.79 23.45 65.61
N ASN A 604 22.09 23.23 65.74
CA ASN A 604 22.77 23.05 67.03
C ASN A 604 24.28 23.08 66.80
N ILE A 605 24.91 24.22 67.11
CA ILE A 605 26.20 24.36 67.83
C ILE A 605 26.44 25.88 68.04
N ALA A 606 26.81 26.22 69.27
CA ALA A 606 27.05 27.56 69.80
C ALA A 606 28.30 28.25 69.18
N PRO A 607 28.48 29.57 69.37
CA PRO A 607 29.30 30.42 68.49
C PRO A 607 30.77 30.49 68.90
N PRO A 608 31.68 30.79 67.96
CA PRO A 608 32.89 31.54 68.31
C PRO A 608 33.22 32.64 67.25
N PRO A 609 34.29 33.44 67.43
CA PRO A 609 34.31 34.73 68.11
C PRO A 609 34.44 35.92 67.14
N GLN A 610 34.20 37.13 67.64
CA GLN A 610 34.56 38.36 66.96
C GLN A 610 36.09 38.60 66.95
N SER A 611 36.53 39.12 65.81
CA SER A 611 37.77 39.86 65.53
C SER A 611 39.11 39.09 65.56
N ALA A 612 39.74 39.03 64.39
CA ALA A 612 41.16 39.28 64.23
C ALA A 612 41.38 39.94 62.86
N ASN A 613 41.73 41.22 62.90
CA ASN A 613 42.31 41.94 61.77
C ASN A 613 43.59 41.23 61.31
N GLY A 614 43.77 41.15 59.99
CA GLY A 614 45.08 41.14 59.37
C GLY A 614 45.54 39.80 58.79
N THR A 615 45.30 39.60 57.50
CA THR A 615 46.31 39.14 56.54
C THR A 615 45.87 39.51 55.12
N ASN A 616 46.81 40.09 54.37
CA ASN A 616 46.67 40.64 53.03
C ASN A 616 45.98 39.68 52.06
N LEU A 617 44.80 40.04 51.54
CA LEU A 617 44.31 39.56 50.26
C LEU A 617 44.71 40.63 49.23
N VAL A 618 45.61 40.23 48.33
CA VAL A 618 46.05 41.01 47.17
C VAL A 618 44.81 41.54 46.44
N GLU A 619 44.76 42.83 46.10
CA GLU A 619 43.76 43.35 45.16
C GLU A 619 43.98 42.66 43.80
N ILE A 620 43.19 41.63 43.50
CA ILE A 620 43.26 40.92 42.23
C ILE A 620 42.38 41.69 41.23
N ASP A 621 43.02 42.30 40.24
CA ASP A 621 42.38 42.94 39.10
C ASP A 621 41.62 41.90 38.25
N ALA A 622 40.29 41.83 38.42
CA ALA A 622 39.40 40.91 37.72
C ALA A 622 39.44 41.07 36.18
N ALA A 623 39.97 42.19 35.67
CA ALA A 623 40.16 42.40 34.23
C ALA A 623 41.29 41.54 33.64
N LYS A 624 42.23 41.04 34.46
CA LYS A 624 43.38 40.23 34.01
C LYS A 624 43.19 38.72 34.19
N ILE A 625 42.10 38.28 34.80
CA ILE A 625 41.77 36.86 35.01
C ILE A 625 41.06 36.29 33.79
N GLY A 626 41.51 35.13 33.30
CA GLY A 626 40.83 34.40 32.22
C GLY A 626 39.42 33.97 32.62
N ASP A 627 38.49 33.99 31.66
CA ASP A 627 37.05 33.84 31.92
C ASP A 627 36.67 32.57 32.68
N VAL A 628 37.31 31.43 32.37
CA VAL A 628 37.07 30.15 33.05
C VAL A 628 37.54 30.21 34.51
N GLU A 629 38.73 30.79 34.73
CA GLU A 629 39.31 30.90 36.07
C GLU A 629 38.51 31.87 36.95
N LEU A 630 38.03 32.97 36.39
CA LEU A 630 37.16 33.91 37.09
C LEU A 630 35.86 33.24 37.55
N CYS A 631 35.25 32.42 36.68
CA CYS A 631 34.01 31.71 37.04
C CYS A 631 34.23 30.74 38.21
N ARG A 632 35.36 30.02 38.21
CA ARG A 632 35.71 29.05 39.28
C ARG A 632 36.04 29.71 40.62
N ARG A 633 36.63 30.91 40.60
CA ARG A 633 36.97 31.67 41.81
C ARG A 633 35.72 32.20 42.53
N LEU A 634 34.61 32.37 41.81
CA LEU A 634 33.32 32.68 42.42
C LEU A 634 32.67 31.40 42.94
N ASN A 635 32.49 31.33 44.26
CA ASN A 635 31.83 30.21 44.94
C ASN A 635 30.31 30.23 44.74
N GLU A 636 29.62 29.22 45.26
CA GLU A 636 28.17 29.06 45.18
C GLU A 636 27.40 30.27 45.73
N ARG A 637 27.91 30.89 46.79
CA ARG A 637 27.32 32.08 47.40
C ARG A 637 27.44 33.31 46.49
N ALA A 638 28.59 33.48 45.86
CA ALA A 638 28.81 34.58 44.92
C ALA A 638 27.89 34.47 43.70
N TRP A 639 27.74 33.28 43.11
CA TRP A 639 26.82 33.09 41.98
C TRP A 639 25.35 33.24 42.38
N ALA A 640 24.97 32.88 43.60
CA ALA A 640 23.63 33.16 44.14
C ALA A 640 23.38 34.67 44.31
N GLN A 641 24.37 35.43 44.79
CA GLN A 641 24.28 36.89 44.92
C GLN A 641 24.14 37.58 43.55
N ILE A 642 24.86 37.10 42.53
CA ILE A 642 24.70 37.60 41.15
C ILE A 642 23.29 37.32 40.62
N ALA A 643 22.73 36.14 40.91
CA ALA A 643 21.37 35.79 40.50
C ALA A 643 20.32 36.70 41.13
N MET A 644 20.45 36.96 42.45
CA MET A 644 19.57 37.88 43.18
C MET A 644 19.70 39.30 42.64
N TRP A 645 20.92 39.79 42.44
CA TRP A 645 21.17 41.11 41.88
C TRP A 645 20.53 41.28 40.49
N GLY A 646 20.69 40.30 39.60
CA GLY A 646 20.07 40.33 38.27
C GLY A 646 18.54 40.30 38.29
N ALA A 647 17.95 39.64 39.29
CA ALA A 647 16.51 39.58 39.50
C ALA A 647 15.95 40.92 40.03
N GLU A 648 16.59 41.50 41.04
CA GLU A 648 16.14 42.73 41.71
C GLU A 648 16.34 43.99 40.85
N THR A 649 17.47 44.09 40.15
CA THR A 649 17.85 45.30 39.42
C THR A 649 17.44 45.28 37.93
N ARG A 650 16.89 44.16 37.44
CA ARG A 650 16.64 43.91 36.00
C ARG A 650 17.86 44.20 35.09
N SER A 651 19.06 44.13 35.66
CA SER A 651 20.31 44.44 34.98
C SER A 651 20.81 43.32 34.05
N LEU A 652 20.22 42.13 34.18
CA LEU A 652 20.49 40.95 33.35
C LEU A 652 19.25 40.57 32.55
N ASP A 653 19.44 40.30 31.26
CA ASP A 653 18.41 39.74 30.39
C ASP A 653 18.15 38.25 30.67
N ASP A 654 17.13 37.66 30.05
CA ASP A 654 16.73 36.27 30.30
C ASP A 654 17.81 35.25 29.92
N PHE A 655 18.68 35.58 28.97
CA PHE A 655 19.82 34.76 28.55
C PHE A 655 20.97 34.87 29.56
N GLU A 656 21.30 36.06 30.04
CA GLU A 656 22.29 36.28 31.09
C GLU A 656 21.86 35.59 32.40
N ARG A 657 20.56 35.61 32.73
CA ARG A 657 20.00 34.89 33.89
C ARG A 657 20.13 33.36 33.77
N SER A 658 19.91 32.79 32.58
CA SER A 658 20.10 31.35 32.37
C SER A 658 21.57 30.92 32.52
N ILE A 659 22.50 31.78 32.09
CA ILE A 659 23.95 31.58 32.26
C ILE A 659 24.32 31.61 33.74
N VAL A 660 23.82 32.58 34.51
CA VAL A 660 24.04 32.67 35.96
C VAL A 660 23.50 31.43 36.68
N ALA A 661 22.28 30.99 36.35
CA ALA A 661 21.70 29.77 36.92
C ALA A 661 22.52 28.51 36.57
N THR A 662 23.17 28.50 35.41
CA THR A 662 24.08 27.41 35.00
C THR A 662 25.38 27.45 35.79
N MET A 663 26.01 28.62 35.95
CA MET A 663 27.22 28.76 36.76
C MET A 663 26.96 28.45 38.24
N GLN A 664 25.81 28.85 38.77
CA GLN A 664 25.38 28.53 40.13
C GLN A 664 25.25 27.01 40.32
N ARG A 665 24.60 26.29 39.40
CA ARG A 665 24.52 24.82 39.43
C ARG A 665 25.89 24.15 39.35
N MET A 666 26.81 24.66 38.52
CA MET A 666 28.17 24.14 38.42
C MET A 666 28.99 24.39 39.69
N ALA A 667 28.81 25.55 40.33
CA ALA A 667 29.44 25.90 41.60
C ALA A 667 28.90 25.03 42.76
N ILE A 668 27.57 24.83 42.84
CA ILE A 668 26.94 23.90 43.81
C ILE A 668 27.46 22.47 43.60
N GLY A 669 27.65 22.06 42.34
CA GLY A 669 28.24 20.78 41.99
C GLY A 669 29.74 20.65 42.25
N GLY A 670 30.40 21.68 42.81
CA GLY A 670 31.82 21.68 43.14
C GLY A 670 32.77 21.74 41.93
N TRP A 671 32.32 22.31 40.80
CA TRP A 671 33.11 22.43 39.57
C TRP A 671 33.69 21.10 39.05
N ARG A 672 32.91 20.01 39.12
CA ARG A 672 33.28 18.68 38.58
C ARG A 672 33.70 18.70 37.11
N ARG A 673 33.23 19.69 36.34
CA ARG A 673 33.62 19.94 34.94
C ARG A 673 33.75 21.45 34.72
N ASP A 674 34.70 21.86 33.90
CA ASP A 674 34.87 23.27 33.51
C ASP A 674 33.72 23.77 32.62
N PRO A 675 33.32 25.05 32.76
CA PRO A 675 32.42 25.69 31.80
C PRO A 675 33.09 25.73 30.43
N SER A 676 32.31 25.54 29.36
CA SER A 676 32.85 25.65 28.00
C SER A 676 33.43 27.06 27.76
N PRO A 677 34.39 27.25 26.85
CA PRO A 677 34.98 28.57 26.58
C PRO A 677 33.95 29.66 26.23
N LYS A 678 32.82 29.29 25.61
CA LYS A 678 31.73 30.21 25.30
C LYS A 678 30.90 30.57 26.53
N GLN A 679 30.54 29.58 27.36
CA GLN A 679 29.83 29.80 28.63
C GLN A 679 30.67 30.66 29.57
N ALA A 680 31.96 30.35 29.70
CA ALA A 680 32.91 31.10 30.50
C ALA A 680 33.00 32.56 30.02
N LYS A 681 33.05 32.81 28.70
CA LYS A 681 33.13 34.18 28.18
C LYS A 681 31.90 35.04 28.53
N HIS A 682 30.70 34.46 28.48
CA HIS A 682 29.49 35.18 28.88
C HIS A 682 29.40 35.31 30.40
N ALA A 683 29.62 34.23 31.15
CA ALA A 683 29.63 34.23 32.61
C ALA A 683 30.70 35.19 33.18
N GLY A 684 31.90 35.22 32.60
CA GLY A 684 32.98 36.11 32.99
C GLY A 684 32.67 37.59 32.74
N ARG A 685 31.88 37.92 31.71
CA ARG A 685 31.38 39.29 31.51
C ARG A 685 30.38 39.70 32.59
N ILE A 686 29.45 38.80 32.93
CA ILE A 686 28.45 39.02 33.98
C ILE A 686 29.12 39.15 35.34
N ALA A 687 30.07 38.26 35.64
CA ALA A 687 30.88 38.30 36.85
C ALA A 687 31.65 39.61 37.00
N ARG A 688 32.31 40.11 35.95
CA ARG A 688 33.00 41.41 36.00
C ARG A 688 32.04 42.58 36.23
N ARG A 689 30.88 42.60 35.56
CA ARG A 689 29.82 43.59 35.82
C ARG A 689 29.37 43.56 37.29
N ALA A 690 29.16 42.36 37.84
CA ALA A 690 28.76 42.21 39.24
C ALA A 690 29.86 42.66 40.22
N ILE A 691 31.13 42.45 39.88
CA ILE A 691 32.28 42.93 40.66
C ILE A 691 32.38 44.46 40.60
N ASP A 692 32.21 45.06 39.41
CA ASP A 692 32.22 46.52 39.21
C ASP A 692 31.09 47.22 39.99
N HIS A 693 29.96 46.53 40.18
CA HIS A 693 28.83 46.98 41.00
C HIS A 693 28.93 46.58 42.48
N GLU A 694 30.08 46.07 42.93
CA GLU A 694 30.35 45.61 44.30
C GLU A 694 29.39 44.52 44.84
N VAL A 695 28.72 43.78 43.95
CA VAL A 695 27.77 42.70 44.31
C VAL A 695 28.49 41.49 44.88
N VAL A 696 29.68 41.19 44.35
CA VAL A 696 30.55 40.08 44.76
C VAL A 696 32.01 40.50 44.68
N ARG A 697 32.87 39.90 45.51
CA ARG A 697 34.33 40.06 45.41
C ARG A 697 34.96 38.69 45.19
N PRO A 698 35.83 38.52 44.18
CA PRO A 698 36.53 37.26 43.98
C PRO A 698 37.48 37.04 45.16
N SER A 699 37.32 35.92 45.86
CA SER A 699 38.22 35.49 46.95
C SER A 699 39.42 34.73 46.43
#